data_AF-A0AAV1RQ36-F1
#
_entry.id   AF-A0AAV1RQ36-F1
#
_cell.length_a   1.000
_cell.length_b   1.000
_cell.length_c   1.000
_cell.angle_alpha   90.00
_cell.angle_beta   90.00
_cell.angle_gamma   90.00
#
_symmetry.space_group_name_H-M   'P 1'
#
loop_
_entity.id
_entity.type
_entity.pdbx_description
1 polymer ?
#
loop_
_entity_poly.entity_id
_entity_poly.type
_entity_poly.pdbx_seq_one_letter_code
_entity_poly.pdbx_strand_id
1 'polypeptide(L)'
;MEMKLLLSCLSAFILILCSVNHVRSDASDHRYKPGDDVPLYVNKVGPFHNPSETYRYFDLPFCSSGPRKDKKEALGEVLNGDRLVTAPYKLDFLNDKDSEIACKKRLTKEQVAQFREVVSKDYYFQMYYDDLPIWGFLGKVEKEGKNDPSEYKYYLFKHLHFTIFYNKDRVIEITAQSDLNNVVDLTEDKEVDVEFMYSVKWKETEIPFEKRMEKYSQSSSLPHHLEIHWFSIINSCVTVLLLTGFLATILMRVLKNDFVKYAHDEESAEDQEETGWKYIHGDVFRYPKYKSVLAAAVGSGTQLFTLTIFIFLLALVGVFYPYNRGALFTALVVIYALTAGIAGYTAASFFCQLEGTNWVRNLLLTGSLFCGPLFLTFCFLNTVAIAYSATAALPFGTIVVIFLIWALVTTPLLVLGGIAGKNSKAEFQAPCRTTKYPREIPSLPWYRKSLPQMAMAGFLPFSAIYIELYYIFASVWGHRIYTIYSILFIVFIILLIVTAFITVALTYFQLAAEDHEWWWRSFLCGGSTGLFIYGYCLYYYFARSDMSGFMQTSFFFGYMACVCYGFFLMLGSIGFRASLFFVRHIYRSIKCERSNSWLGKCVLGSPKLYSTALEDDCTLHGGLLNLTSPADLATCFHCMRAKMEKKLVPCLVAYVLILCSVTHVRSDASNHRYNRGDDVPLYVNKVGPFHNPSETYRYFDLPFCSSGPTKDKKEALGEVLNGDRLVTAPYKLDFLNDKDSEIACKNKLTKEQVAQFREAVSKDYYFQMYYDDLPIWGFLGKVEKEGKNDPSEYKYYLFKHLHFTIFYNKDRVIEVTAQSDLNNVVDLTEDKEVNVEFMYSVKWKETEIPFEKRMDKYSQSSSLPHHLEIHWFSIINSCVTVLLLTGFLATILMRVLKNDFVKYAHDEESTEDQEETGWKYIHGDVFRYPKYKSVLAAAVGSGTQLFTLTIFIFLLALVGVFYPYNRGALFTALVVIYALTAGIAGYTAASFYCQLEGTNWVRNLLLTGGLFCGPLFLTFCFLNTVAIGYSATAALPFGTIVVIFLIWALVTTPLLVLGGIAGKNSKAEFQAPCRTTKYPREIPPLPWYRKSLPQMAMAGFLPFSAIYIELYYIFASVWGHRIYTIYSILFIVFIILLIVTAFITVALTYFQLAAEDHEWWWRSFLCGGSTGLFIYGYCLYYYYARSDMTGFMQTSFFFGYMACVCYGFFLMLGSIGFRASLFFVRHIYRSIKCE
;
A
#
# COMPACT_ATOMS: atom_id res chain seq x y z
N MET A 1 26.71 25.41 -32.79
CA MET A 1 26.12 26.55 -33.51
C MET A 1 24.90 26.16 -34.36
N GLU A 2 24.77 24.90 -34.79
CA GLU A 2 23.64 24.41 -35.61
C GLU A 2 22.32 24.15 -34.86
N MET A 3 22.34 23.96 -33.53
CA MET A 3 21.14 23.71 -32.72
C MET A 3 20.21 24.94 -32.60
N LYS A 4 20.74 26.16 -32.73
CA LYS A 4 19.94 27.38 -32.79
C LYS A 4 19.28 27.58 -34.16
N LEU A 5 19.89 27.09 -35.23
CA LEU A 5 19.32 27.15 -36.59
C LEU A 5 18.15 26.16 -36.71
N LEU A 6 18.27 24.97 -36.10
CA LEU A 6 17.20 23.97 -36.08
C LEU A 6 16.00 24.42 -35.23
N LEU A 7 16.24 24.99 -34.04
CA LEU A 7 15.17 25.58 -33.21
C LEU A 7 14.50 26.79 -33.89
N SER A 8 15.28 27.62 -34.59
CA SER A 8 14.76 28.78 -35.32
C SER A 8 13.93 28.35 -36.53
N CYS A 9 14.39 27.38 -37.32
CA CYS A 9 13.64 26.81 -38.44
C CYS A 9 12.36 26.08 -37.99
N LEU A 10 12.40 25.37 -36.85
CA LEU A 10 11.19 24.78 -36.24
C LEU A 10 10.20 25.85 -35.76
N SER A 11 10.70 26.93 -35.14
CA SER A 11 9.85 28.04 -34.70
C SER A 11 9.26 28.83 -35.87
N ALA A 12 10.00 28.98 -36.98
CA ALA A 12 9.55 29.64 -38.20
C ALA A 12 8.54 28.79 -38.98
N PHE A 13 8.70 27.46 -38.98
CA PHE A 13 7.73 26.53 -39.58
C PHE A 13 6.41 26.49 -38.79
N ILE A 14 6.46 26.67 -37.47
CA ILE A 14 5.28 26.80 -36.60
C ILE A 14 4.59 28.17 -36.80
N LEU A 15 5.35 29.24 -37.02
CA LEU A 15 4.80 30.60 -37.22
C LEU A 15 4.16 30.81 -38.61
N ILE A 16 4.61 30.12 -39.66
CA ILE A 16 4.04 30.21 -41.02
C ILE A 16 2.69 29.46 -41.13
N LEU A 17 2.41 28.50 -40.25
CA LEU A 17 1.12 27.83 -40.15
C LEU A 17 0.02 28.69 -39.51
N CYS A 18 0.36 29.87 -38.98
CA CYS A 18 -0.59 30.75 -38.28
C CYS A 18 -1.07 31.98 -39.07
N SER A 19 -0.73 32.12 -40.35
CA SER A 19 -1.20 33.25 -41.16
C SER A 19 -2.42 32.94 -42.03
N VAL A 20 -3.54 33.55 -41.61
CA VAL A 20 -4.79 33.86 -42.32
C VAL A 20 -5.75 32.68 -42.58
N ASN A 21 -6.86 32.67 -41.81
CA ASN A 21 -8.19 32.46 -42.39
C ASN A 21 -9.26 33.25 -41.61
N HIS A 22 -10.03 34.02 -42.37
CA HIS A 22 -11.21 34.77 -41.94
C HIS A 22 -12.44 33.82 -41.93
N VAL A 23 -13.19 33.81 -40.82
CA VAL A 23 -14.65 33.56 -40.67
C VAL A 23 -15.26 32.25 -41.20
N ARG A 24 -15.88 31.46 -40.30
CA ARG A 24 -17.31 31.06 -40.29
C ARG A 24 -17.59 30.11 -39.12
N SER A 25 -18.68 30.33 -38.39
CA SER A 25 -19.22 29.43 -37.37
C SER A 25 -19.40 28.02 -37.96
N ASP A 26 -18.62 27.07 -37.49
CA ASP A 26 -18.73 25.65 -37.83
C ASP A 26 -18.55 24.83 -36.53
N ALA A 27 -18.81 23.52 -36.59
CA ALA A 27 -18.76 22.59 -35.44
C ALA A 27 -17.40 22.55 -34.68
N SER A 28 -16.39 23.32 -35.11
CA SER A 28 -15.11 23.52 -34.43
C SER A 28 -15.16 24.41 -33.19
N ASP A 29 -16.15 25.30 -33.07
CA ASP A 29 -16.18 26.31 -32.01
C ASP A 29 -16.96 25.86 -30.76
N HIS A 30 -17.55 24.65 -30.79
CA HIS A 30 -18.39 24.04 -29.75
C HIS A 30 -19.49 24.97 -29.22
N ARG A 31 -20.08 25.79 -30.11
CA ARG A 31 -21.16 26.74 -29.81
C ARG A 31 -22.37 26.43 -30.67
N TYR A 32 -23.54 26.33 -30.05
CA TYR A 32 -24.79 25.90 -30.68
C TYR A 32 -25.92 26.88 -30.38
N LYS A 33 -26.82 27.06 -31.35
CA LYS A 33 -28.10 27.74 -31.19
C LYS A 33 -29.19 26.71 -30.90
N PRO A 34 -30.29 27.10 -30.21
CA PRO A 34 -31.44 26.21 -30.01
C PRO A 34 -31.94 25.64 -31.35
N GLY A 35 -32.06 24.32 -31.43
CA GLY A 35 -32.46 23.58 -32.63
C GLY A 35 -31.34 23.24 -33.61
N ASP A 36 -30.08 23.61 -33.34
CA ASP A 36 -28.95 23.18 -34.16
C ASP A 36 -28.70 21.67 -34.01
N ASP A 37 -28.38 21.00 -35.12
CA ASP A 37 -27.99 19.57 -35.14
C ASP A 37 -26.58 19.41 -34.55
N VAL A 38 -26.48 18.71 -33.42
CA VAL A 38 -25.20 18.40 -32.78
C VAL A 38 -24.78 17.00 -33.18
N PRO A 39 -23.63 16.82 -33.86
CA PRO A 39 -23.28 15.55 -34.44
C PRO A 39 -22.98 14.49 -33.38
N LEU A 40 -23.75 13.40 -33.39
CA LEU A 40 -23.51 12.18 -32.61
C LEU A 40 -22.84 11.13 -33.50
N TYR A 41 -21.69 10.62 -33.07
CA TYR A 41 -20.95 9.57 -33.77
C TYR A 41 -20.94 8.28 -32.96
N VAL A 42 -21.26 7.14 -33.58
CA VAL A 42 -20.96 5.81 -33.03
C VAL A 42 -19.56 5.40 -33.42
N ASN A 43 -18.84 4.73 -32.51
CA ASN A 43 -17.46 4.31 -32.72
C ASN A 43 -17.36 2.78 -32.87
N LYS A 44 -17.25 2.09 -31.74
CA LYS A 44 -16.93 0.66 -31.68
C LYS A 44 -17.72 -0.06 -30.60
N VAL A 45 -17.81 -1.37 -30.77
CA VAL A 45 -18.39 -2.32 -29.82
C VAL A 45 -17.40 -3.43 -29.54
N GLY A 46 -17.37 -3.97 -28.32
CA GLY A 46 -16.47 -5.05 -27.97
C GLY A 46 -16.76 -5.62 -26.58
N PRO A 47 -16.28 -6.83 -26.27
CA PRO A 47 -16.35 -7.40 -24.93
C PRO A 47 -15.66 -6.50 -23.90
N PHE A 48 -16.31 -6.28 -22.75
CA PHE A 48 -15.76 -5.42 -21.70
C PHE A 48 -14.41 -5.92 -21.16
N HIS A 49 -14.24 -7.24 -21.01
CA HIS A 49 -13.02 -7.83 -20.47
C HIS A 49 -11.85 -7.92 -21.47
N ASN A 50 -12.11 -7.80 -22.79
CA ASN A 50 -11.09 -7.83 -23.84
C ASN A 50 -11.05 -6.51 -24.64
N PRO A 51 -10.34 -5.47 -24.15
CA PRO A 51 -10.41 -4.13 -24.74
C PRO A 51 -9.76 -4.00 -26.12
N SER A 52 -8.90 -4.94 -26.55
CA SER A 52 -8.30 -4.90 -27.90
C SER A 52 -9.18 -5.54 -28.97
N GLU A 53 -10.14 -6.38 -28.56
CA GLU A 53 -11.10 -7.01 -29.42
C GLU A 53 -12.27 -6.03 -29.65
N THR A 54 -12.19 -5.24 -30.71
CA THR A 54 -13.19 -4.21 -31.01
C THR A 54 -13.67 -4.32 -32.45
N TYR A 55 -14.96 -4.07 -32.66
CA TYR A 55 -15.68 -4.18 -33.93
C TYR A 55 -16.42 -2.88 -34.22
N ARG A 56 -16.81 -2.64 -35.48
CA ARG A 56 -17.57 -1.43 -35.83
C ARG A 56 -18.96 -1.57 -35.23
N TYR A 57 -19.53 -0.45 -34.79
CA TYR A 57 -20.88 -0.45 -34.20
C TYR A 57 -21.92 -1.15 -35.10
N PHE A 58 -21.85 -0.94 -36.42
CA PHE A 58 -22.78 -1.52 -37.39
C PHE A 58 -22.38 -2.91 -37.93
N ASP A 59 -21.33 -3.55 -37.39
CA ASP A 59 -21.07 -4.98 -37.64
C ASP A 59 -22.07 -5.85 -36.87
N LEU A 60 -22.64 -5.31 -35.80
CA LEU A 60 -23.81 -5.86 -35.13
C LEU A 60 -25.09 -5.45 -35.87
N PRO A 61 -26.16 -6.27 -35.82
CA PRO A 61 -27.37 -6.05 -36.58
C PRO A 61 -28.27 -4.95 -35.97
N PHE A 62 -27.72 -3.76 -35.69
CA PHE A 62 -28.48 -2.54 -35.42
C PHE A 62 -29.10 -1.93 -36.68
N CYS A 63 -29.89 -0.88 -36.51
CA CYS A 63 -30.52 -0.16 -37.62
C CYS A 63 -29.65 0.99 -38.16
N SER A 64 -29.84 1.32 -39.43
CA SER A 64 -29.27 2.51 -40.09
C SER A 64 -30.42 3.34 -40.67
N SER A 65 -30.54 4.61 -40.30
CA SER A 65 -31.63 5.52 -40.72
C SER A 65 -31.36 6.27 -42.05
N GLY A 66 -30.22 6.02 -42.72
CA GLY A 66 -29.85 6.63 -44.01
C GLY A 66 -28.47 6.20 -44.55
N PRO A 67 -27.95 6.84 -45.63
CA PRO A 67 -26.60 6.59 -46.15
C PRO A 67 -25.53 7.00 -45.12
N ARG A 68 -24.60 6.09 -44.86
CA ARG A 68 -23.55 6.24 -43.83
C ARG A 68 -22.60 7.37 -44.22
N LYS A 69 -22.46 8.37 -43.35
CA LYS A 69 -21.44 9.42 -43.47
C LYS A 69 -20.34 9.12 -42.46
N ASP A 70 -19.18 8.72 -42.96
CA ASP A 70 -17.99 8.50 -42.14
C ASP A 70 -17.31 9.85 -41.83
N LYS A 71 -16.91 10.04 -40.58
CA LYS A 71 -16.08 11.21 -40.19
C LYS A 71 -14.65 10.98 -40.69
N LYS A 72 -14.00 12.04 -41.18
CA LYS A 72 -12.55 11.98 -41.47
C LYS A 72 -11.77 11.90 -40.16
N GLU A 73 -11.03 10.82 -39.98
CA GLU A 73 -10.24 10.53 -38.78
C GLU A 73 -8.82 11.10 -38.87
N ALA A 74 -8.28 11.57 -37.76
CA ALA A 74 -6.86 11.90 -37.65
C ALA A 74 -6.01 10.62 -37.56
N LEU A 75 -4.71 10.69 -37.91
CA LEU A 75 -3.79 9.55 -37.85
C LEU A 75 -3.82 8.82 -36.50
N GLY A 76 -3.92 9.56 -35.40
CA GLY A 76 -3.98 8.98 -34.06
C GLY A 76 -5.31 8.30 -33.73
N GLU A 77 -6.43 8.81 -34.25
CA GLU A 77 -7.74 8.19 -34.09
C GLU A 77 -7.78 6.85 -34.82
N VAL A 78 -7.19 6.80 -36.03
CA VAL A 78 -7.04 5.54 -36.78
C VAL A 78 -6.16 4.54 -36.05
N LEU A 79 -5.06 4.99 -35.43
CA LEU A 79 -4.16 4.13 -34.62
C LEU A 79 -4.82 3.60 -33.35
N ASN A 80 -5.78 4.34 -32.78
CA ASN A 80 -6.58 3.93 -31.64
C ASN A 80 -7.72 2.94 -32.03
N GLY A 81 -7.87 2.65 -33.32
CA GLY A 81 -8.92 1.80 -33.86
C GLY A 81 -10.30 2.46 -33.86
N ASP A 82 -10.37 3.79 -33.86
CA ASP A 82 -11.63 4.53 -33.93
C ASP A 82 -12.19 4.50 -35.35
N ARG A 83 -13.50 4.28 -35.46
CA ARG A 83 -14.30 4.16 -36.69
C ARG A 83 -15.60 4.94 -36.53
N LEU A 84 -15.53 6.25 -36.77
CA LEU A 84 -16.61 7.17 -36.42
C LEU A 84 -17.64 7.30 -37.55
N VAL A 85 -18.86 6.83 -37.29
CA VAL A 85 -20.00 6.90 -38.23
C VAL A 85 -21.14 7.67 -37.57
N THR A 86 -21.89 8.47 -38.32
CA THR A 86 -23.07 9.17 -37.79
C THR A 86 -24.07 8.20 -37.17
N ALA A 87 -24.50 8.48 -35.94
CA ALA A 87 -25.48 7.70 -35.21
C ALA A 87 -26.90 7.91 -35.73
N PRO A 88 -27.83 6.95 -35.54
CA PRO A 88 -29.21 7.09 -36.00
C PRO A 88 -30.08 8.00 -35.10
N TYR A 89 -29.56 8.47 -33.95
CA TYR A 89 -30.29 9.29 -32.97
C TYR A 89 -30.10 10.79 -33.28
N LYS A 90 -31.21 11.54 -33.37
CA LYS A 90 -31.19 13.00 -33.56
C LYS A 90 -31.33 13.72 -32.22
N LEU A 91 -30.23 14.33 -31.78
CA LEU A 91 -30.08 15.03 -30.50
C LEU A 91 -29.88 16.54 -30.76
N ASP A 92 -30.94 17.24 -31.19
CA ASP A 92 -30.85 18.67 -31.51
C ASP A 92 -30.68 19.51 -30.23
N PHE A 93 -29.90 20.59 -30.31
CA PHE A 93 -29.56 21.42 -29.15
C PHE A 93 -30.82 22.03 -28.49
N LEU A 94 -31.00 21.82 -27.18
CA LEU A 94 -32.16 22.29 -26.40
C LEU A 94 -33.53 21.75 -26.87
N ASN A 95 -33.56 20.56 -27.46
CA ASN A 95 -34.79 19.88 -27.86
C ASN A 95 -35.01 18.60 -27.00
N ASP A 96 -35.97 18.65 -26.09
CA ASP A 96 -36.35 17.50 -25.23
C ASP A 96 -37.24 16.50 -25.98
N LYS A 97 -37.02 15.21 -25.73
CA LYS A 97 -37.74 14.10 -26.36
C LYS A 97 -38.06 13.01 -25.34
N ASP A 98 -39.34 12.76 -25.07
CA ASP A 98 -39.73 11.79 -24.03
C ASP A 98 -39.54 10.33 -24.46
N SER A 99 -39.85 9.98 -25.72
CA SER A 99 -39.58 8.66 -26.31
C SER A 99 -39.79 8.71 -27.82
N GLU A 100 -38.71 8.61 -28.60
CA GLU A 100 -38.72 8.58 -30.06
C GLU A 100 -38.20 7.23 -30.59
N ILE A 101 -38.84 6.69 -31.64
CA ILE A 101 -38.43 5.43 -32.27
C ILE A 101 -37.27 5.73 -33.21
N ALA A 102 -36.08 5.23 -32.90
CA ALA A 102 -34.92 5.33 -33.79
C ALA A 102 -35.10 4.46 -35.03
N CYS A 103 -35.65 3.24 -34.86
CA CYS A 103 -35.95 2.31 -35.94
C CYS A 103 -36.76 1.08 -35.48
N LYS A 104 -37.33 0.35 -36.44
CA LYS A 104 -37.93 -0.98 -36.24
C LYS A 104 -37.17 -2.01 -37.08
N LYS A 105 -36.80 -3.14 -36.49
CA LYS A 105 -36.07 -4.22 -37.18
C LYS A 105 -36.52 -5.60 -36.72
N ARG A 106 -36.75 -6.49 -37.68
CA ARG A 106 -37.00 -7.92 -37.44
C ARG A 106 -35.68 -8.67 -37.44
N LEU A 107 -35.31 -9.26 -36.30
CA LEU A 107 -34.07 -10.02 -36.15
C LEU A 107 -34.26 -11.45 -36.62
N THR A 108 -33.36 -11.93 -37.49
CA THR A 108 -33.32 -13.34 -37.90
C THR A 108 -32.74 -14.22 -36.80
N LYS A 109 -32.96 -15.54 -36.85
CA LYS A 109 -32.40 -16.48 -35.86
C LYS A 109 -30.87 -16.36 -35.70
N GLU A 110 -30.16 -16.17 -36.81
CA GLU A 110 -28.71 -15.95 -36.81
C GLU A 110 -28.32 -14.65 -36.10
N GLN A 111 -29.09 -13.57 -36.29
CA GLN A 111 -28.87 -12.28 -35.62
C GLN A 111 -29.19 -12.32 -34.13
N VAL A 112 -30.20 -13.11 -33.74
CA VAL A 112 -30.52 -13.37 -32.33
C VAL A 112 -29.40 -14.15 -31.65
N ALA A 113 -28.86 -15.19 -32.30
CA ALA A 113 -27.70 -15.92 -31.79
C ALA A 113 -26.47 -15.01 -31.67
N GLN A 114 -26.22 -14.14 -32.66
CA GLN A 114 -25.13 -13.15 -32.61
C GLN A 114 -25.30 -12.19 -31.41
N PHE A 115 -26.49 -11.63 -31.19
CA PHE A 115 -26.72 -10.78 -30.02
C PHE A 115 -26.66 -11.55 -28.69
N ARG A 116 -27.10 -12.81 -28.65
CA ARG A 116 -26.97 -13.66 -27.44
C ARG A 116 -25.51 -13.84 -27.06
N GLU A 117 -24.64 -14.16 -28.03
CA GLU A 117 -23.20 -14.30 -27.78
C GLU A 117 -22.59 -12.98 -27.27
N VAL A 118 -22.95 -11.86 -27.89
CA VAL A 118 -22.53 -10.51 -27.51
C VAL A 118 -22.94 -10.16 -26.08
N VAL A 119 -24.17 -10.48 -25.69
CA VAL A 119 -24.67 -10.26 -24.32
C VAL A 119 -23.98 -11.21 -23.32
N SER A 120 -23.69 -12.46 -23.71
CA SER A 120 -22.98 -13.42 -22.85
C SER A 120 -21.56 -13.00 -22.48
N LYS A 121 -20.94 -12.15 -23.31
CA LYS A 121 -19.56 -11.65 -23.17
C LYS A 121 -19.50 -10.19 -22.68
N ASP A 122 -20.63 -9.67 -22.17
CA ASP A 122 -20.76 -8.29 -21.66
C ASP A 122 -20.21 -7.22 -22.62
N TYR A 123 -20.69 -7.24 -23.87
CA TYR A 123 -20.25 -6.24 -24.85
C TYR A 123 -20.73 -4.84 -24.45
N TYR A 124 -19.81 -3.89 -24.58
CA TYR A 124 -20.08 -2.47 -24.44
C TYR A 124 -20.10 -1.79 -25.81
N PHE A 125 -20.77 -0.65 -25.89
CA PHE A 125 -20.73 0.26 -27.04
C PHE A 125 -20.03 1.57 -26.64
N GLN A 126 -19.43 2.23 -27.63
CA GLN A 126 -18.83 3.56 -27.46
C GLN A 126 -19.39 4.55 -28.50
N MET A 127 -19.80 5.73 -28.04
CA MET A 127 -20.29 6.84 -28.86
C MET A 127 -19.64 8.17 -28.44
N TYR A 128 -19.73 9.17 -29.29
CA TYR A 128 -19.22 10.52 -29.05
C TYR A 128 -20.25 11.58 -29.43
N TYR A 129 -20.55 12.47 -28.50
CA TYR A 129 -21.44 13.61 -28.71
C TYR A 129 -20.70 14.89 -28.33
N ASP A 130 -20.53 15.83 -29.27
CA ASP A 130 -19.69 17.02 -29.04
C ASP A 130 -18.27 16.69 -28.46
N ASP A 131 -17.67 15.61 -28.98
CA ASP A 131 -16.41 15.00 -28.51
C ASP A 131 -16.41 14.45 -27.06
N LEU A 132 -17.55 14.44 -26.38
CA LEU A 132 -17.74 13.79 -25.08
C LEU A 132 -17.99 12.28 -25.28
N PRO A 133 -17.20 11.39 -24.64
CA PRO A 133 -17.37 9.95 -24.76
C PRO A 133 -18.59 9.45 -23.97
N ILE A 134 -19.32 8.52 -24.56
CA ILE A 134 -20.44 7.81 -23.95
C ILE A 134 -20.17 6.32 -24.09
N TRP A 135 -20.39 5.56 -23.03
CA TRP A 135 -20.33 4.11 -23.06
C TRP A 135 -21.51 3.50 -22.30
N GLY A 136 -21.88 2.29 -22.70
CA GLY A 136 -22.92 1.51 -22.05
C GLY A 136 -22.86 0.05 -22.47
N PHE A 137 -23.55 -0.82 -21.74
CA PHE A 137 -23.68 -2.24 -22.09
C PHE A 137 -24.83 -2.45 -23.07
N LEU A 138 -24.71 -3.47 -23.92
CA LEU A 138 -25.76 -3.82 -24.88
C LEU A 138 -26.89 -4.64 -24.26
N GLY A 139 -26.63 -5.39 -23.20
CA GLY A 139 -27.61 -6.25 -22.54
C GLY A 139 -27.20 -6.67 -21.14
N LYS A 140 -27.98 -7.57 -20.55
CA LYS A 140 -27.72 -8.21 -19.24
C LYS A 140 -28.00 -9.70 -19.30
N VAL A 141 -27.29 -10.46 -18.47
CA VAL A 141 -27.54 -11.89 -18.24
C VAL A 141 -28.14 -12.06 -16.85
N GLU A 142 -29.24 -12.80 -16.74
CA GLU A 142 -29.84 -13.19 -15.46
C GLU A 142 -29.69 -14.69 -15.25
N LYS A 143 -29.29 -15.09 -14.04
CA LYS A 143 -29.15 -16.50 -13.64
C LYS A 143 -30.29 -16.88 -12.70
N GLU A 144 -31.18 -17.77 -13.14
CA GLU A 144 -32.07 -18.52 -12.26
C GLU A 144 -31.36 -19.84 -11.90
N GLY A 145 -31.35 -20.24 -10.62
CA GLY A 145 -30.82 -21.56 -10.18
C GLY A 145 -29.29 -21.70 -10.13
N LYS A 146 -28.77 -22.61 -9.28
CA LYS A 146 -27.34 -22.70 -8.94
C LYS A 146 -26.50 -23.67 -9.78
N ASN A 147 -27.07 -24.71 -10.41
CA ASN A 147 -26.28 -25.90 -10.79
C ASN A 147 -26.37 -26.41 -12.24
N ASP A 148 -27.17 -25.83 -13.15
CA ASP A 148 -27.17 -26.25 -14.57
C ASP A 148 -26.83 -25.10 -15.54
N PRO A 149 -25.98 -25.33 -16.56
CA PRO A 149 -25.59 -24.30 -17.54
C PRO A 149 -26.73 -23.89 -18.51
N SER A 150 -27.92 -24.49 -18.42
CA SER A 150 -29.07 -24.23 -19.31
C SER A 150 -30.07 -23.17 -18.80
N GLU A 151 -29.83 -22.52 -17.65
CA GLU A 151 -30.78 -21.56 -17.03
C GLU A 151 -30.39 -20.07 -17.16
N TYR A 152 -29.40 -19.73 -18.00
CA TYR A 152 -29.05 -18.33 -18.25
C TYR A 152 -30.05 -17.68 -19.22
N LYS A 153 -30.72 -16.60 -18.78
CA LYS A 153 -31.57 -15.75 -19.63
C LYS A 153 -30.78 -14.55 -20.13
N TYR A 154 -30.90 -14.28 -21.43
CA TYR A 154 -30.15 -13.24 -22.13
C TYR A 154 -31.08 -12.10 -22.56
N TYR A 155 -30.83 -10.88 -22.08
CA TYR A 155 -31.67 -9.72 -22.34
C TYR A 155 -30.91 -8.63 -23.10
N LEU A 156 -31.49 -8.10 -24.18
CA LEU A 156 -30.97 -6.97 -24.95
C LEU A 156 -31.70 -5.67 -24.58
N PHE A 157 -30.96 -4.58 -24.38
CA PHE A 157 -31.55 -3.26 -24.14
C PHE A 157 -32.05 -2.64 -25.45
N LYS A 158 -33.31 -2.20 -25.48
CA LYS A 158 -33.92 -1.53 -26.65
C LYS A 158 -34.14 -0.03 -26.48
N HIS A 159 -34.00 0.51 -25.26
CA HIS A 159 -34.26 1.92 -24.95
C HIS A 159 -33.04 2.60 -24.31
N LEU A 160 -32.58 3.73 -24.89
CA LEU A 160 -31.47 4.56 -24.39
C LEU A 160 -31.97 5.95 -23.97
N HIS A 161 -31.73 6.31 -22.71
CA HIS A 161 -32.07 7.62 -22.15
C HIS A 161 -30.83 8.53 -22.09
N PHE A 162 -30.81 9.59 -22.89
CA PHE A 162 -29.76 10.61 -22.90
C PHE A 162 -30.14 11.78 -21.97
N THR A 163 -29.25 12.13 -21.05
CA THR A 163 -29.33 13.37 -20.26
C THR A 163 -28.17 14.26 -20.64
N ILE A 164 -28.46 15.44 -21.17
CA ILE A 164 -27.48 16.39 -21.71
C ILE A 164 -27.49 17.63 -20.83
N PHE A 165 -26.31 18.00 -20.37
CA PHE A 165 -26.07 19.17 -19.55
C PHE A 165 -25.41 20.27 -20.37
N TYR A 166 -25.95 21.49 -20.30
CA TYR A 166 -25.46 22.63 -21.06
C TYR A 166 -25.16 23.83 -20.15
N ASN A 167 -24.32 24.74 -20.64
CA ASN A 167 -24.09 26.05 -20.03
C ASN A 167 -24.05 27.07 -21.16
N LYS A 168 -25.04 27.98 -21.18
CA LYS A 168 -25.26 28.95 -22.25
C LYS A 168 -25.37 28.28 -23.64
N ASP A 169 -24.43 28.55 -24.54
CA ASP A 169 -24.38 28.08 -25.92
C ASP A 169 -23.54 26.81 -26.09
N ARG A 170 -23.12 26.14 -25.00
CA ARG A 170 -22.19 25.01 -25.06
C ARG A 170 -22.69 23.78 -24.31
N VAL A 171 -22.36 22.60 -24.86
CA VAL A 171 -22.57 21.31 -24.18
C VAL A 171 -21.42 21.05 -23.20
N ILE A 172 -21.80 20.71 -21.98
CA ILE A 172 -20.86 20.46 -20.87
C ILE A 172 -20.75 18.96 -20.60
N GLU A 173 -21.88 18.27 -20.47
CA GLU A 173 -21.87 16.86 -20.06
C GLU A 173 -22.99 16.10 -20.76
N ILE A 174 -22.77 14.81 -21.00
CA ILE A 174 -23.80 13.90 -21.50
C ILE A 174 -23.71 12.58 -20.73
N THR A 175 -24.86 11.99 -20.44
CA THR A 175 -24.96 10.66 -19.84
C THR A 175 -25.97 9.86 -20.61
N ALA A 176 -25.63 8.64 -21.02
CA ALA A 176 -26.58 7.67 -21.56
C ALA A 176 -26.83 6.58 -20.53
N GLN A 177 -28.11 6.26 -20.31
CA GLN A 177 -28.54 5.17 -19.45
C GLN A 177 -29.40 4.21 -20.24
N SER A 178 -29.13 2.92 -20.14
CA SER A 178 -29.97 1.87 -20.71
C SER A 178 -31.09 1.56 -19.73
N ASP A 179 -32.33 1.50 -20.21
CA ASP A 179 -33.48 1.24 -19.36
C ASP A 179 -33.59 -0.26 -19.02
N LEU A 180 -33.47 -0.58 -17.73
CA LEU A 180 -33.46 -1.96 -17.21
C LEU A 180 -34.82 -2.67 -17.36
N ASN A 181 -35.90 -1.91 -17.49
CA ASN A 181 -37.26 -2.44 -17.63
C ASN A 181 -37.65 -2.66 -19.10
N ASN A 182 -36.98 -1.96 -20.02
CA ASN A 182 -37.23 -2.05 -21.46
C ASN A 182 -36.19 -2.96 -22.14
N VAL A 183 -36.37 -4.26 -21.96
CA VAL A 183 -35.51 -5.32 -22.52
C VAL A 183 -36.23 -6.22 -23.52
N VAL A 184 -35.45 -6.94 -24.32
CA VAL A 184 -35.90 -8.00 -25.23
C VAL A 184 -35.23 -9.30 -24.83
N ASP A 185 -36.01 -10.38 -24.66
CA ASP A 185 -35.49 -11.71 -24.36
C ASP A 185 -34.93 -12.36 -25.63
N LEU A 186 -33.66 -12.80 -25.55
CA LEU A 186 -32.93 -13.46 -26.62
C LEU A 186 -32.64 -14.93 -26.31
N THR A 187 -33.22 -15.51 -25.26
CA THR A 187 -32.87 -16.85 -24.76
C THR A 187 -33.23 -17.96 -25.75
N GLU A 188 -34.31 -17.78 -26.52
CA GLU A 188 -34.73 -18.75 -27.54
C GLU A 188 -34.28 -18.35 -28.95
N ASP A 189 -33.90 -19.32 -29.79
CA ASP A 189 -33.51 -19.11 -31.21
C ASP A 189 -34.73 -18.89 -32.14
N LYS A 190 -35.52 -17.86 -31.84
CA LYS A 190 -36.70 -17.45 -32.60
C LYS A 190 -36.49 -16.07 -33.24
N GLU A 191 -37.28 -15.77 -34.27
CA GLU A 191 -37.29 -14.42 -34.84
C GLU A 191 -37.97 -13.46 -33.87
N VAL A 192 -37.37 -12.29 -33.65
CA VAL A 192 -37.86 -11.30 -32.69
C VAL A 192 -37.93 -9.93 -33.35
N ASP A 193 -39.08 -9.27 -33.25
CA ASP A 193 -39.26 -7.89 -33.68
C ASP A 193 -38.79 -6.93 -32.58
N VAL A 194 -37.82 -6.07 -32.91
CA VAL A 194 -37.22 -5.12 -31.97
C VAL A 194 -37.46 -3.69 -32.45
N GLU A 195 -38.04 -2.87 -31.58
CA GLU A 195 -38.18 -1.43 -31.76
C GLU A 195 -37.14 -0.72 -30.89
N PHE A 196 -36.13 -0.13 -31.52
CA PHE A 196 -35.11 0.64 -30.80
C PHE A 196 -35.62 2.06 -30.57
N MET A 197 -35.61 2.51 -29.31
CA MET A 197 -36.15 3.78 -28.87
C MET A 197 -35.10 4.61 -28.13
N TYR A 198 -35.30 5.91 -28.06
CA TYR A 198 -34.46 6.79 -27.26
C TYR A 198 -35.23 7.99 -26.68
N SER A 199 -34.72 8.54 -25.60
CA SER A 199 -35.24 9.76 -24.97
C SER A 199 -34.12 10.74 -24.68
N VAL A 200 -34.41 12.04 -24.65
CA VAL A 200 -33.44 13.13 -24.49
C VAL A 200 -33.98 14.12 -23.47
N LYS A 201 -33.18 14.44 -22.45
CA LYS A 201 -33.47 15.49 -21.46
C LYS A 201 -32.32 16.47 -21.34
N TRP A 202 -32.59 17.76 -21.51
CA TRP A 202 -31.65 18.85 -21.34
C TRP A 202 -31.71 19.43 -19.93
N LYS A 203 -30.54 19.73 -19.35
CA LYS A 203 -30.41 20.31 -18.00
C LYS A 203 -29.35 21.41 -17.98
N GLU A 204 -29.63 22.53 -17.34
CA GLU A 204 -28.67 23.62 -17.22
C GLU A 204 -27.63 23.37 -16.10
N THR A 205 -26.38 23.80 -16.30
CA THR A 205 -25.28 23.67 -15.33
C THR A 205 -24.46 24.95 -15.23
N GLU A 206 -23.90 25.19 -14.04
CA GLU A 206 -22.99 26.31 -13.78
C GLU A 206 -21.52 25.98 -14.10
N ILE A 207 -21.21 24.74 -14.51
CA ILE A 207 -19.84 24.29 -14.75
C ILE A 207 -19.30 25.00 -16.00
N PRO A 208 -18.14 25.69 -15.91
CA PRO A 208 -17.54 26.35 -17.06
C PRO A 208 -17.01 25.32 -18.07
N PHE A 209 -16.99 25.68 -19.36
CA PHE A 209 -16.61 24.76 -20.45
C PHE A 209 -15.21 24.16 -20.27
N GLU A 210 -14.28 24.89 -19.65
CA GLU A 210 -12.91 24.43 -19.38
C GLU A 210 -12.86 23.26 -18.38
N LYS A 211 -13.85 23.17 -17.48
CA LYS A 211 -13.94 22.09 -16.47
C LYS A 211 -14.84 20.93 -16.89
N ARG A 212 -15.39 20.95 -18.11
CA ARG A 212 -16.35 19.93 -18.58
C ARG A 212 -15.82 18.49 -18.53
N MET A 213 -14.50 18.32 -18.60
CA MET A 213 -13.85 17.01 -18.58
C MET A 213 -13.52 16.48 -17.17
N GLU A 214 -13.77 17.27 -16.12
CA GLU A 214 -13.45 16.90 -14.73
C GLU A 214 -14.33 15.75 -14.22
N LYS A 215 -15.60 15.66 -14.64
CA LYS A 215 -16.48 14.52 -14.30
C LYS A 215 -15.88 13.19 -14.76
N TYR A 216 -15.34 13.15 -15.96
CA TYR A 216 -14.79 11.92 -16.54
C TYR A 216 -13.44 11.55 -15.91
N SER A 217 -12.66 12.52 -15.39
CA SER A 217 -11.46 12.23 -14.59
C SER A 217 -11.80 11.78 -13.17
N GLN A 218 -12.88 12.27 -12.55
CA GLN A 218 -13.32 11.88 -11.21
C GLN A 218 -14.01 10.50 -11.18
N SER A 219 -14.81 10.16 -12.21
CA SER A 219 -15.47 8.85 -12.30
C SER A 219 -14.48 7.69 -12.54
N SER A 220 -13.32 7.96 -13.15
CA SER A 220 -12.23 6.98 -13.27
C SER A 220 -11.38 6.87 -11.99
N SER A 221 -11.45 7.85 -11.09
CA SER A 221 -10.66 7.95 -9.85
C SER A 221 -11.56 8.15 -8.62
N LEU A 222 -12.06 7.04 -8.05
CA LEU A 222 -12.79 7.12 -6.77
C LEU A 222 -11.87 7.77 -5.69
N PRO A 223 -12.32 8.81 -4.98
CA PRO A 223 -11.45 9.62 -4.09
C PRO A 223 -10.79 8.84 -2.95
N HIS A 224 -11.39 7.73 -2.49
CA HIS A 224 -10.78 6.87 -1.46
C HIS A 224 -9.56 6.07 -1.95
N HIS A 225 -9.42 5.81 -3.25
CA HIS A 225 -8.24 5.11 -3.77
C HIS A 225 -7.03 6.06 -3.87
N LEU A 226 -7.24 7.34 -4.22
CA LEU A 226 -6.18 8.34 -4.47
C LEU A 226 -5.25 8.56 -3.25
N GLU A 227 -5.83 8.51 -2.04
CA GLU A 227 -5.07 8.68 -0.79
C GLU A 227 -4.19 7.45 -0.52
N ILE A 228 -4.72 6.23 -0.75
CA ILE A 228 -3.98 4.97 -0.60
C ILE A 228 -2.83 4.90 -1.62
N HIS A 229 -3.03 5.42 -2.83
CA HIS A 229 -1.97 5.60 -3.81
C HIS A 229 -0.87 6.52 -3.28
N TRP A 230 -1.21 7.72 -2.82
CA TRP A 230 -0.22 8.64 -2.23
C TRP A 230 0.53 8.01 -1.05
N PHE A 231 -0.15 7.28 -0.17
CA PHE A 231 0.49 6.62 0.96
C PHE A 231 1.41 5.47 0.53
N SER A 232 1.00 4.65 -0.44
CA SER A 232 1.86 3.61 -1.01
C SER A 232 3.05 4.19 -1.75
N ILE A 233 2.88 5.30 -2.47
CA ILE A 233 3.92 5.98 -3.24
C ILE A 233 4.92 6.65 -2.29
N ILE A 234 4.46 7.33 -1.24
CA ILE A 234 5.35 7.91 -0.23
C ILE A 234 6.14 6.80 0.46
N ASN A 235 5.49 5.68 0.83
CA ASN A 235 6.17 4.55 1.46
C ASN A 235 7.23 3.94 0.53
N SER A 236 6.90 3.68 -0.74
CA SER A 236 7.83 3.18 -1.76
C SER A 236 8.95 4.18 -2.08
N CYS A 237 8.66 5.48 -2.14
CA CYS A 237 9.64 6.53 -2.39
C CYS A 237 10.62 6.69 -1.21
N VAL A 238 10.09 6.73 0.03
CA VAL A 238 10.90 6.83 1.25
C VAL A 238 11.78 5.61 1.40
N THR A 239 11.25 4.40 1.21
CA THR A 239 12.04 3.16 1.28
C THR A 239 13.13 3.11 0.22
N VAL A 240 12.82 3.50 -1.02
CA VAL A 240 13.80 3.53 -2.10
C VAL A 240 14.87 4.61 -1.90
N LEU A 241 14.50 5.81 -1.42
CA LEU A 241 15.46 6.86 -1.07
C LEU A 241 16.35 6.47 0.11
N LEU A 242 15.79 5.81 1.13
CA LEU A 242 16.58 5.27 2.24
C LEU A 242 17.53 4.16 1.76
N LEU A 243 17.08 3.25 0.89
CA LEU A 243 17.90 2.14 0.38
C LEU A 243 18.98 2.62 -0.60
N THR A 244 18.69 3.59 -1.45
CA THR A 244 19.67 4.21 -2.36
C THR A 244 20.66 5.11 -1.62
N GLY A 245 20.19 5.95 -0.70
CA GLY A 245 21.06 6.73 0.18
C GLY A 245 21.96 5.83 1.01
N PHE A 246 21.43 4.71 1.49
CA PHE A 246 22.18 3.70 2.21
C PHE A 246 23.25 3.02 1.35
N LEU A 247 22.91 2.51 0.14
CA LEU A 247 23.89 1.91 -0.76
C LEU A 247 24.95 2.93 -1.22
N ALA A 248 24.59 4.22 -1.32
CA ALA A 248 25.52 5.33 -1.54
C ALA A 248 26.48 5.53 -0.37
N THR A 249 26.01 5.48 0.89
CA THR A 249 26.91 5.58 2.04
C THR A 249 27.88 4.40 2.15
N ILE A 250 27.43 3.17 1.83
CA ILE A 250 28.33 2.01 1.77
C ILE A 250 29.38 2.23 0.69
N LEU A 251 28.94 2.54 -0.54
CA LEU A 251 29.84 2.68 -1.67
C LEU A 251 30.86 3.80 -1.42
N MET A 252 30.42 4.94 -0.87
CA MET A 252 31.32 6.05 -0.50
C MET A 252 32.27 5.68 0.64
N ARG A 253 31.81 4.93 1.67
CA ARG A 253 32.68 4.50 2.77
C ARG A 253 33.70 3.45 2.33
N VAL A 254 33.27 2.50 1.51
CA VAL A 254 34.14 1.47 0.91
C VAL A 254 35.15 2.14 -0.02
N LEU A 255 34.70 3.02 -0.92
CA LEU A 255 35.59 3.79 -1.79
C LEU A 255 36.56 4.66 -0.99
N LYS A 256 36.10 5.36 0.06
CA LYS A 256 36.97 6.17 0.92
C LYS A 256 38.03 5.31 1.62
N ASN A 257 37.63 4.15 2.15
CA ASN A 257 38.57 3.22 2.78
C ASN A 257 39.56 2.65 1.76
N ASP A 258 39.10 2.29 0.56
CA ASP A 258 39.94 1.82 -0.54
C ASP A 258 40.93 2.92 -0.96
N PHE A 259 40.48 4.16 -1.16
CA PHE A 259 41.35 5.28 -1.50
C PHE A 259 42.39 5.56 -0.41
N VAL A 260 42.01 5.51 0.87
CA VAL A 260 42.96 5.70 1.99
C VAL A 260 43.96 4.55 2.06
N LYS A 261 43.51 3.30 1.86
CA LYS A 261 44.39 2.13 1.81
C LYS A 261 45.43 2.29 0.69
N TYR A 262 44.97 2.59 -0.53
CA TYR A 262 45.86 2.71 -1.69
C TYR A 262 46.71 3.99 -1.71
N ALA A 263 46.31 5.05 -0.99
CA ALA A 263 47.14 6.25 -0.81
C ALA A 263 48.31 5.99 0.16
N HIS A 264 48.08 5.19 1.20
CA HIS A 264 49.15 4.78 2.12
C HIS A 264 50.11 3.76 1.50
N ASP A 265 49.63 2.87 0.62
CA ASP A 265 50.48 1.87 -0.06
C ASP A 265 51.46 2.48 -1.09
N GLU A 266 51.29 3.75 -1.52
CA GLU A 266 52.26 4.44 -2.40
C GLU A 266 53.53 4.91 -1.69
N GLU A 267 53.49 5.08 -0.35
CA GLU A 267 54.69 5.42 0.45
C GLU A 267 55.56 4.18 0.77
N SER A 268 55.03 2.96 0.61
CA SER A 268 55.70 1.68 0.86
C SER A 268 55.98 0.90 -0.43
N ALA A 269 56.29 1.60 -1.52
CA ALA A 269 56.55 1.00 -2.82
C ALA A 269 57.86 0.19 -2.81
N GLU A 270 57.78 -1.12 -2.55
CA GLU A 270 58.61 -2.08 -3.29
C GLU A 270 58.04 -3.51 -3.44
N ASP A 271 57.13 -4.03 -2.59
CA ASP A 271 56.80 -5.49 -2.70
C ASP A 271 55.33 -5.93 -2.49
N GLN A 272 54.32 -5.04 -2.47
CA GLN A 272 52.92 -5.49 -2.40
C GLN A 272 52.25 -5.56 -3.77
N GLU A 273 51.85 -6.77 -4.16
CA GLU A 273 51.05 -7.05 -5.36
C GLU A 273 49.76 -6.20 -5.32
N GLU A 274 49.60 -5.29 -6.30
CA GLU A 274 48.38 -4.50 -6.48
C GLU A 274 47.17 -5.46 -6.55
N THR A 275 46.26 -5.46 -5.58
CA THR A 275 45.07 -6.34 -5.57
C THR A 275 43.79 -5.57 -5.92
N GLY A 276 42.79 -6.25 -6.48
CA GLY A 276 41.48 -5.67 -6.75
C GLY A 276 41.43 -4.77 -7.99
N TRP A 277 40.56 -3.75 -7.99
CA TRP A 277 40.26 -2.99 -9.20
C TRP A 277 41.46 -2.17 -9.74
N LYS A 278 42.43 -1.76 -8.90
CA LYS A 278 43.67 -1.07 -9.36
C LYS A 278 44.53 -1.98 -10.26
N TYR A 279 44.52 -3.29 -10.00
CA TYR A 279 45.32 -4.29 -10.72
C TYR A 279 44.96 -4.42 -12.21
N ILE A 280 43.69 -4.22 -12.55
CA ILE A 280 43.15 -4.40 -13.90
C ILE A 280 43.20 -3.12 -14.76
N HIS A 281 43.89 -2.07 -14.31
CA HIS A 281 43.94 -0.77 -15.00
C HIS A 281 44.37 -0.85 -16.48
N GLY A 282 45.18 -1.86 -16.84
CA GLY A 282 45.63 -2.13 -18.21
C GLY A 282 44.62 -2.83 -19.12
N ASP A 283 43.53 -3.40 -18.59
CA ASP A 283 42.56 -4.20 -19.36
C ASP A 283 41.13 -3.65 -19.32
N VAL A 284 40.80 -2.78 -18.37
CA VAL A 284 39.44 -2.22 -18.16
C VAL A 284 38.87 -1.49 -19.37
N PHE A 285 39.71 -0.77 -20.12
CA PHE A 285 39.30 0.02 -21.29
C PHE A 285 39.43 -0.74 -22.62
N ARG A 286 39.64 -2.06 -22.59
CA ARG A 286 39.67 -2.90 -23.79
C ARG A 286 38.29 -2.90 -24.47
N TYR A 287 38.28 -2.73 -25.79
CA TYR A 287 37.04 -2.66 -26.55
C TYR A 287 36.26 -3.98 -26.49
N PRO A 288 34.92 -3.92 -26.36
CA PRO A 288 34.10 -5.11 -26.20
C PRO A 288 33.97 -5.90 -27.50
N LYS A 289 33.77 -7.22 -27.36
CA LYS A 289 33.33 -8.09 -28.45
C LYS A 289 32.00 -7.57 -29.01
N TYR A 290 31.85 -7.55 -30.34
CA TYR A 290 30.67 -7.01 -31.04
C TYR A 290 30.38 -5.51 -30.82
N LYS A 291 31.40 -4.66 -30.92
CA LYS A 291 31.30 -3.20 -30.77
C LYS A 291 30.18 -2.50 -31.57
N SER A 292 29.76 -3.05 -32.72
CA SER A 292 28.64 -2.51 -33.50
C SER A 292 27.29 -2.73 -32.82
N VAL A 293 27.05 -3.89 -32.20
CA VAL A 293 25.76 -4.17 -31.56
C VAL A 293 25.60 -3.33 -30.31
N LEU A 294 26.67 -3.20 -29.51
CA LEU A 294 26.64 -2.35 -28.31
C LEU A 294 26.41 -0.87 -28.67
N ALA A 295 27.09 -0.36 -29.70
CA ALA A 295 26.91 1.02 -30.15
C ALA A 295 25.50 1.28 -30.69
N ALA A 296 24.94 0.34 -31.45
CA ALA A 296 23.55 0.40 -31.90
C ALA A 296 22.56 0.35 -30.72
N ALA A 297 22.77 -0.54 -29.75
CA ALA A 297 21.90 -0.70 -28.58
C ALA A 297 21.90 0.55 -27.67
N VAL A 298 23.07 1.14 -27.43
CA VAL A 298 23.20 2.42 -26.71
C VAL A 298 22.54 3.55 -27.49
N GLY A 299 22.68 3.57 -28.82
CA GLY A 299 22.02 4.56 -29.68
C GLY A 299 20.50 4.47 -29.60
N SER A 300 19.93 3.30 -29.85
CA SER A 300 18.48 3.04 -29.77
C SER A 300 17.93 3.29 -28.36
N GLY A 301 18.63 2.87 -27.30
CA GLY A 301 18.17 3.13 -25.94
C GLY A 301 18.21 4.61 -25.55
N THR A 302 19.18 5.38 -26.06
CA THR A 302 19.20 6.84 -25.85
C THR A 302 18.09 7.56 -26.62
N GLN A 303 17.70 7.06 -27.79
CA GLN A 303 16.52 7.55 -28.50
C GLN A 303 15.26 7.34 -27.67
N LEU A 304 15.03 6.12 -27.17
CA LEU A 304 13.86 5.79 -26.34
C LEU A 304 13.82 6.59 -25.04
N PHE A 305 14.98 6.82 -24.42
CA PHE A 305 15.10 7.70 -23.25
C PHE A 305 14.66 9.14 -23.58
N THR A 306 15.17 9.72 -24.67
CA THR A 306 14.79 11.08 -25.08
C THR A 306 13.31 11.18 -25.45
N LEU A 307 12.78 10.18 -26.16
CA LEU A 307 11.35 10.10 -26.49
C LEU A 307 10.49 10.09 -25.23
N THR A 308 10.85 9.27 -24.24
CA THR A 308 10.10 9.15 -22.99
C THR A 308 10.10 10.47 -22.21
N ILE A 309 11.24 11.16 -22.13
CA ILE A 309 11.32 12.49 -21.52
C ILE A 309 10.45 13.52 -22.26
N PHE A 310 10.50 13.57 -23.59
CA PHE A 310 9.68 14.50 -24.36
C PHE A 310 8.18 14.24 -24.16
N ILE A 311 7.77 12.98 -24.12
CA ILE A 311 6.38 12.61 -23.82
C ILE A 311 5.99 13.08 -22.41
N PHE A 312 6.83 12.86 -21.39
CA PHE A 312 6.53 13.35 -20.05
C PHE A 312 6.46 14.88 -19.97
N LEU A 313 7.36 15.60 -20.67
CA LEU A 313 7.32 17.06 -20.70
C LEU A 313 6.03 17.58 -21.35
N LEU A 314 5.60 16.98 -22.47
CA LEU A 314 4.33 17.33 -23.11
C LEU A 314 3.12 16.96 -22.23
N ALA A 315 3.19 15.86 -21.49
CA ALA A 315 2.17 15.47 -20.52
C ALA A 315 2.06 16.46 -19.37
N LEU A 316 3.18 16.94 -18.83
CA LEU A 316 3.24 17.95 -17.76
C LEU A 316 2.74 19.32 -18.22
N VAL A 317 2.99 19.69 -19.48
CA VAL A 317 2.44 20.91 -20.10
C VAL A 317 0.93 20.79 -20.35
N GLY A 318 0.35 19.59 -20.25
CA GLY A 318 -1.08 19.35 -20.44
C GLY A 318 -1.47 19.19 -21.92
N VAL A 319 -0.53 18.84 -22.80
CA VAL A 319 -0.82 18.60 -24.22
C VAL A 319 -1.65 17.33 -24.40
N PHE A 320 -1.43 16.32 -23.56
CA PHE A 320 -2.20 15.07 -23.55
C PHE A 320 -3.42 15.19 -22.64
N TYR A 321 -4.47 15.86 -23.13
CA TYR A 321 -5.78 15.72 -22.52
C TYR A 321 -6.31 14.29 -22.76
N PRO A 322 -6.84 13.58 -21.74
CA PRO A 322 -7.32 12.20 -21.88
C PRO A 322 -8.37 11.99 -22.98
N TYR A 323 -9.02 13.07 -23.42
CA TYR A 323 -10.11 13.07 -24.39
C TYR A 323 -9.71 13.67 -25.76
N ASN A 324 -8.48 14.16 -25.92
CA ASN A 324 -7.97 14.54 -27.23
C ASN A 324 -7.58 13.27 -28.00
N ARG A 325 -8.50 12.76 -28.82
CA ARG A 325 -8.43 11.41 -29.40
C ARG A 325 -7.17 11.23 -30.22
N GLY A 326 -6.43 10.16 -29.92
CA GLY A 326 -5.24 9.78 -30.68
C GLY A 326 -4.02 10.70 -30.51
N ALA A 327 -4.09 11.76 -29.70
CA ALA A 327 -2.98 12.73 -29.53
C ALA A 327 -1.69 12.08 -28.98
N LEU A 328 -1.82 11.10 -28.08
CA LEU A 328 -0.69 10.34 -27.56
C LEU A 328 -0.02 9.50 -28.67
N PHE A 329 -0.80 8.79 -29.48
CA PHE A 329 -0.27 7.97 -30.57
C PHE A 329 0.36 8.81 -31.69
N THR A 330 -0.25 9.95 -32.06
CA THR A 330 0.36 10.87 -33.04
C THR A 330 1.67 11.44 -32.51
N ALA A 331 1.69 11.91 -31.26
CA ALA A 331 2.90 12.43 -30.64
C ALA A 331 4.00 11.36 -30.56
N LEU A 332 3.65 10.11 -30.23
CA LEU A 332 4.61 9.01 -30.20
C LEU A 332 5.26 8.79 -31.58
N VAL A 333 4.47 8.72 -32.65
CA VAL A 333 5.00 8.53 -34.03
C VAL A 333 5.88 9.72 -34.45
N VAL A 334 5.42 10.94 -34.22
CA VAL A 334 6.14 12.17 -34.63
C VAL A 334 7.43 12.35 -33.83
N ILE A 335 7.37 12.24 -32.50
CA ILE A 335 8.56 12.38 -31.64
C ILE A 335 9.56 11.25 -31.90
N TYR A 336 9.08 10.03 -32.17
CA TYR A 336 9.96 8.92 -32.56
C TYR A 336 10.75 9.24 -33.84
N ALA A 337 10.08 9.77 -34.86
CA ALA A 337 10.73 10.18 -36.11
C ALA A 337 11.75 11.32 -35.89
N LEU A 338 11.41 12.32 -35.06
CA LEU A 338 12.30 13.45 -34.76
C LEU A 338 13.53 13.03 -33.92
N THR A 339 13.37 12.12 -32.97
CA THR A 339 14.46 11.65 -32.09
C THR A 339 15.44 10.69 -32.79
N ALA A 340 15.12 10.21 -34.01
CA ALA A 340 16.00 9.32 -34.79
C ALA A 340 17.38 9.94 -35.09
N GLY A 341 17.47 11.26 -35.23
CA GLY A 341 18.76 11.95 -35.39
C GLY A 341 19.68 11.81 -34.17
N ILE A 342 19.12 11.77 -32.96
CA ILE A 342 19.88 11.55 -31.71
C ILE A 342 20.42 10.12 -31.66
N ALA A 343 19.61 9.15 -32.09
CA ALA A 343 20.02 7.74 -32.20
C ALA A 343 21.21 7.59 -33.16
N GLY A 344 21.12 8.21 -34.35
CA GLY A 344 22.17 8.18 -35.35
C GLY A 344 23.47 8.84 -34.87
N TYR A 345 23.35 10.01 -34.23
CA TYR A 345 24.48 10.73 -33.66
C TYR A 345 25.21 9.93 -32.59
N THR A 346 24.48 9.42 -31.61
CA THR A 346 25.06 8.68 -30.47
C THR A 346 25.66 7.36 -30.90
N ALA A 347 24.99 6.59 -31.78
CA ALA A 347 25.50 5.32 -32.29
C ALA A 347 26.75 5.52 -33.16
N ALA A 348 26.75 6.46 -34.10
CA ALA A 348 27.89 6.70 -35.00
C ALA A 348 29.09 7.28 -34.25
N SER A 349 28.86 8.24 -33.33
CA SER A 349 29.92 8.83 -32.50
C SER A 349 30.59 7.78 -31.63
N PHE A 350 29.81 6.98 -30.90
CA PHE A 350 30.34 5.94 -30.02
C PHE A 350 31.01 4.79 -30.80
N PHE A 351 30.46 4.38 -31.95
CA PHE A 351 31.10 3.37 -32.79
C PHE A 351 32.45 3.84 -33.35
N CYS A 352 32.54 5.11 -33.77
CA CYS A 352 33.80 5.70 -34.23
C CYS A 352 34.81 5.89 -33.08
N GLN A 353 34.35 6.14 -31.86
CA GLN A 353 35.18 6.16 -30.64
C GLN A 353 35.81 4.81 -30.32
N LEU A 354 35.15 3.70 -30.68
CA LEU A 354 35.66 2.33 -30.54
C LEU A 354 36.46 1.87 -31.77
N GLU A 355 37.00 2.80 -32.56
CA GLU A 355 37.78 2.52 -33.79
C GLU A 355 37.01 1.66 -34.81
N GLY A 356 35.70 1.88 -34.94
CA GLY A 356 34.87 1.23 -35.94
C GLY A 356 34.97 1.89 -37.32
N THR A 357 35.25 1.11 -38.37
CA THR A 357 35.40 1.61 -39.75
C THR A 357 34.05 1.67 -40.50
N ASN A 358 33.21 0.64 -40.36
CA ASN A 358 31.95 0.48 -41.09
C ASN A 358 30.75 1.17 -40.40
N TRP A 359 30.81 2.48 -40.21
CA TRP A 359 29.78 3.26 -39.50
C TRP A 359 28.40 3.22 -40.18
N VAL A 360 28.34 3.08 -41.51
CA VAL A 360 27.08 2.95 -42.26
C VAL A 360 26.33 1.68 -41.88
N ARG A 361 27.05 0.55 -41.74
CA ARG A 361 26.46 -0.72 -41.28
C ARG A 361 25.97 -0.62 -39.84
N ASN A 362 26.70 0.10 -38.99
CA ASN A 362 26.28 0.37 -37.61
C ASN A 362 25.00 1.21 -37.56
N LEU A 363 24.86 2.17 -38.47
CA LEU A 363 23.67 3.01 -38.56
C LEU A 363 22.43 2.22 -39.00
N LEU A 364 22.58 1.36 -40.01
CA LEU A 364 21.51 0.45 -40.45
C LEU A 364 21.09 -0.51 -39.33
N LEU A 365 22.05 -1.01 -38.55
CA LEU A 365 21.77 -1.82 -37.36
C LEU A 365 21.01 -1.02 -36.30
N THR A 366 21.39 0.24 -36.05
CA THR A 366 20.71 1.13 -35.08
C THR A 366 19.26 1.39 -35.47
N GLY A 367 18.99 1.64 -36.75
CA GLY A 367 17.64 1.86 -37.26
C GLY A 367 16.76 0.60 -37.24
N SER A 368 17.36 -0.60 -37.31
CA SER A 368 16.63 -1.88 -37.34
C SER A 368 16.51 -2.57 -35.98
N LEU A 369 17.35 -2.23 -34.99
CA LEU A 369 17.41 -2.93 -33.70
C LEU A 369 16.11 -2.86 -32.89
N PHE A 370 15.42 -1.73 -32.92
CA PHE A 370 14.11 -1.54 -32.29
C PHE A 370 12.95 -1.64 -33.30
N CYS A 371 13.07 -0.98 -34.47
CA CYS A 371 12.02 -1.01 -35.48
C CYS A 371 11.78 -2.41 -36.07
N GLY A 372 12.80 -3.25 -36.18
CA GLY A 372 12.68 -4.59 -36.78
C GLY A 372 11.75 -5.50 -35.98
N PRO A 373 12.03 -5.76 -34.69
CA PRO A 373 11.13 -6.53 -33.83
C PRO A 373 9.73 -5.90 -33.70
N LEU A 374 9.64 -4.57 -33.65
CA LEU A 374 8.36 -3.86 -33.61
C LEU A 374 7.56 -4.07 -34.89
N PHE A 375 8.19 -3.99 -36.05
CA PHE A 375 7.56 -4.24 -37.35
C PHE A 375 7.10 -5.69 -37.48
N LEU A 376 7.92 -6.66 -37.09
CA LEU A 376 7.54 -8.08 -37.12
C LEU A 376 6.33 -8.36 -36.21
N THR A 377 6.35 -7.82 -35.00
CA THR A 377 5.24 -7.95 -34.05
C THR A 377 3.99 -7.27 -34.61
N PHE A 378 4.13 -6.05 -35.14
CA PHE A 378 3.03 -5.32 -35.77
C PHE A 378 2.43 -6.09 -36.96
N CYS A 379 3.25 -6.67 -37.84
CA CYS A 379 2.78 -7.50 -38.95
C CYS A 379 1.98 -8.70 -38.45
N PHE A 380 2.50 -9.43 -37.45
CA PHE A 380 1.80 -10.56 -36.84
C PHE A 380 0.45 -10.13 -36.22
N LEU A 381 0.45 -9.08 -35.40
CA LEU A 381 -0.76 -8.59 -34.73
C LEU A 381 -1.79 -8.04 -35.72
N ASN A 382 -1.35 -7.35 -36.77
CA ASN A 382 -2.24 -6.83 -37.81
C ASN A 382 -2.84 -7.98 -38.65
N THR A 383 -2.09 -9.06 -38.92
CA THR A 383 -2.65 -10.28 -39.53
C THR A 383 -3.71 -10.92 -38.65
N VAL A 384 -3.48 -11.01 -37.33
CA VAL A 384 -4.48 -11.49 -36.38
C VAL A 384 -5.72 -10.59 -36.37
N ALA A 385 -5.56 -9.27 -36.36
CA ALA A 385 -6.69 -8.33 -36.39
C ALA A 385 -7.51 -8.43 -37.68
N ILE A 386 -6.85 -8.61 -38.83
CA ILE A 386 -7.52 -8.84 -40.13
C ILE A 386 -8.30 -10.16 -40.10
N ALA A 387 -7.74 -11.23 -39.54
CA ALA A 387 -8.41 -12.52 -39.43
C ALA A 387 -9.69 -12.46 -38.59
N TYR A 388 -9.74 -11.58 -37.58
CA TYR A 388 -10.89 -11.36 -36.72
C TYR A 388 -11.81 -10.22 -37.20
N SER A 389 -11.52 -9.55 -38.33
CA SER A 389 -12.26 -8.36 -38.79
C SER A 389 -12.39 -7.25 -37.74
N ALA A 390 -11.40 -7.10 -36.86
CA ALA A 390 -11.43 -6.12 -35.78
C ALA A 390 -11.12 -4.69 -36.28
N THR A 391 -11.65 -3.66 -35.61
CA THR A 391 -11.34 -2.24 -35.91
C THR A 391 -9.91 -1.86 -35.60
N ALA A 392 -9.22 -2.65 -34.75
CA ALA A 392 -7.79 -2.57 -34.52
C ALA A 392 -6.96 -2.89 -35.78
N ALA A 393 -7.54 -3.51 -36.81
CA ALA A 393 -6.87 -3.72 -38.09
C ALA A 393 -6.64 -2.37 -38.80
N LEU A 394 -5.37 -2.08 -39.10
CA LEU A 394 -5.03 -0.83 -39.79
C LEU A 394 -5.28 -0.95 -41.30
N PRO A 395 -5.93 0.04 -41.93
CA PRO A 395 -6.17 0.02 -43.36
C PRO A 395 -4.84 0.20 -44.11
N PHE A 396 -4.75 -0.38 -45.31
CA PHE A 396 -3.54 -0.35 -46.13
C PHE A 396 -2.99 1.07 -46.34
N GLY A 397 -3.87 2.07 -46.53
CA GLY A 397 -3.47 3.48 -46.66
C GLY A 397 -2.68 4.00 -45.47
N THR A 398 -3.09 3.67 -44.24
CA THR A 398 -2.39 4.10 -43.02
C THR A 398 -1.04 3.40 -42.86
N ILE A 399 -0.95 2.12 -43.24
CA ILE A 399 0.32 1.38 -43.24
C ILE A 399 1.32 2.05 -44.19
N VAL A 400 0.87 2.45 -45.39
CA VAL A 400 1.70 3.19 -46.35
C VAL A 400 2.12 4.55 -45.78
N VAL A 401 1.22 5.29 -45.11
CA VAL A 401 1.58 6.57 -44.46
C VAL A 401 2.66 6.39 -43.40
N ILE A 402 2.55 5.39 -42.52
CA ILE A 402 3.57 5.10 -41.50
C ILE A 402 4.91 4.72 -42.15
N PHE A 403 4.87 3.90 -43.19
CA PHE A 403 6.06 3.53 -43.95
C PHE A 403 6.71 4.75 -44.62
N LEU A 404 5.92 5.67 -45.20
CA LEU A 404 6.42 6.90 -45.80
C LEU A 404 7.04 7.84 -44.75
N ILE A 405 6.45 7.97 -43.56
CA ILE A 405 7.06 8.73 -42.45
C ILE A 405 8.40 8.11 -42.04
N TRP A 406 8.48 6.79 -41.97
CA TRP A 406 9.73 6.09 -41.66
C TRP A 406 10.79 6.27 -42.76
N ALA A 407 10.41 6.15 -44.03
CA ALA A 407 11.32 6.24 -45.17
C ALA A 407 11.77 7.68 -45.47
N LEU A 408 10.87 8.67 -45.40
CA LEU A 408 11.14 10.06 -45.79
C LEU A 408 11.59 10.96 -44.64
N VAL A 409 11.23 10.63 -43.39
CA VAL A 409 11.58 11.46 -42.22
C VAL A 409 12.59 10.75 -41.34
N THR A 410 12.27 9.53 -40.89
CA THR A 410 13.10 8.83 -39.89
C THR A 410 14.46 8.43 -40.46
N THR A 411 14.49 7.83 -41.67
CA THR A 411 15.73 7.35 -42.29
C THR A 411 16.71 8.50 -42.64
N PRO A 412 16.28 9.61 -43.26
CA PRO A 412 17.17 10.74 -43.53
C PRO A 412 17.68 11.42 -42.25
N LEU A 413 16.83 11.61 -41.23
CA LEU A 413 17.25 12.17 -39.94
C LEU A 413 18.27 11.27 -39.25
N LEU A 414 18.07 9.95 -39.29
CA LEU A 414 19.03 8.98 -38.77
C LEU A 414 20.40 9.10 -39.47
N VAL A 415 20.41 9.24 -40.81
CA VAL A 415 21.64 9.42 -41.61
C VAL A 415 22.32 10.75 -41.32
N LEU A 416 21.57 11.85 -41.28
CA LEU A 416 22.09 13.18 -40.92
C LEU A 416 22.70 13.17 -39.51
N GLY A 417 22.01 12.56 -38.54
CA GLY A 417 22.53 12.34 -37.20
C GLY A 417 23.82 11.51 -37.21
N GLY A 418 23.87 10.44 -38.01
CA GLY A 418 25.05 9.60 -38.19
C GLY A 418 26.26 10.34 -38.78
N ILE A 419 26.05 11.18 -39.79
CA ILE A 419 27.09 12.03 -40.39
C ILE A 419 27.59 13.05 -39.37
N ALA A 420 26.68 13.71 -38.65
CA ALA A 420 27.03 14.65 -37.58
C ALA A 420 27.82 13.97 -36.46
N GLY A 421 27.44 12.75 -36.07
CA GLY A 421 28.13 11.96 -35.04
C GLY A 421 29.54 11.51 -35.48
N LYS A 422 29.71 11.15 -36.75
CA LYS A 422 31.01 10.83 -37.34
C LYS A 422 31.95 12.04 -37.36
N ASN A 423 31.44 13.21 -37.76
CA ASN A 423 32.23 14.43 -37.89
C ASN A 423 32.54 15.09 -36.53
N SER A 424 31.67 14.90 -35.53
CA SER A 424 31.83 15.47 -34.18
C SER A 424 32.54 14.53 -33.20
N LYS A 425 33.22 13.48 -33.69
CA LYS A 425 33.84 12.50 -32.80
C LYS A 425 34.99 13.14 -32.01
N ALA A 426 34.89 13.11 -30.68
CA ALA A 426 36.06 13.24 -29.82
C ALA A 426 36.77 11.89 -29.77
N GLU A 427 38.11 11.87 -29.79
CA GLU A 427 38.88 10.65 -29.54
C GLU A 427 38.51 10.06 -28.17
N PHE A 428 38.38 8.73 -28.10
CA PHE A 428 38.13 8.05 -26.85
C PHE A 428 39.39 8.11 -25.98
N GLN A 429 39.51 9.13 -25.14
CA GLN A 429 40.63 9.29 -24.21
C GLN A 429 40.47 8.30 -23.06
N ALA A 430 41.04 7.10 -23.19
CA ALA A 430 41.14 6.15 -22.10
C ALA A 430 42.09 6.70 -21.01
N PRO A 431 41.67 6.72 -19.73
CA PRO A 431 42.54 7.11 -18.62
C PRO A 431 43.82 6.27 -18.55
N CYS A 432 43.80 5.00 -18.90
CA CYS A 432 44.98 4.12 -18.87
C CYS A 432 45.26 3.52 -20.26
N ARG A 433 46.54 3.24 -20.55
CA ARG A 433 46.95 2.56 -21.80
C ARG A 433 46.68 1.06 -21.65
N THR A 434 46.15 0.44 -22.71
CA THR A 434 45.85 -1.00 -22.69
C THR A 434 47.09 -1.87 -22.91
N THR A 435 47.16 -3.00 -22.21
CA THR A 435 48.22 -4.02 -22.38
C THR A 435 47.98 -4.86 -23.63
N LYS A 436 49.05 -5.46 -24.17
CA LYS A 436 48.99 -6.24 -25.43
C LYS A 436 48.14 -7.51 -25.28
N TYR A 437 48.24 -8.21 -24.16
CA TYR A 437 47.53 -9.45 -23.87
C TYR A 437 46.53 -9.25 -22.74
N PRO A 438 45.28 -9.76 -22.86
CA PRO A 438 44.31 -9.69 -21.77
C PRO A 438 44.70 -10.64 -20.65
N ARG A 439 44.51 -10.21 -19.40
CA ARG A 439 44.64 -11.09 -18.23
C ARG A 439 43.52 -12.13 -18.16
N GLU A 440 43.82 -13.27 -17.57
CA GLU A 440 42.85 -14.34 -17.31
C GLU A 440 41.91 -13.93 -16.16
N ILE A 441 40.61 -14.20 -16.33
CA ILE A 441 39.58 -13.84 -15.33
C ILE A 441 39.53 -14.96 -14.28
N PRO A 442 39.62 -14.63 -12.97
CA PRO A 442 39.54 -15.64 -11.92
C PRO A 442 38.19 -16.36 -11.90
N SER A 443 38.18 -17.62 -11.47
CA SER A 443 36.95 -18.41 -11.39
C SER A 443 35.99 -17.84 -10.33
N LEU A 444 34.89 -17.25 -10.78
CA LEU A 444 33.90 -16.65 -9.90
C LEU A 444 32.91 -17.70 -9.35
N PRO A 445 32.50 -17.60 -8.06
CA PRO A 445 31.38 -18.34 -7.51
C PRO A 445 30.10 -18.15 -8.33
N TRP A 446 29.19 -19.14 -8.30
CA TRP A 446 27.99 -19.14 -9.16
C TRP A 446 27.16 -17.85 -9.04
N TYR A 447 26.99 -17.29 -7.83
CA TYR A 447 26.20 -16.09 -7.56
C TYR A 447 26.82 -14.79 -8.08
N ARG A 448 28.12 -14.80 -8.43
CA ARG A 448 28.81 -13.66 -9.06
C ARG A 448 28.86 -13.74 -10.59
N LYS A 449 28.28 -14.79 -11.19
CA LYS A 449 28.17 -14.89 -12.65
C LYS A 449 27.12 -13.91 -13.19
N SER A 450 27.16 -13.68 -14.51
CA SER A 450 26.30 -12.71 -15.21
C SER A 450 24.80 -12.92 -14.96
N LEU A 451 24.29 -14.15 -15.04
CA LEU A 451 22.85 -14.42 -14.87
C LEU A 451 22.31 -14.09 -13.46
N PRO A 452 22.93 -14.56 -12.35
CA PRO A 452 22.50 -14.16 -11.00
C PRO A 452 22.67 -12.67 -10.71
N GLN A 453 23.74 -12.04 -11.22
CA GLN A 453 23.91 -10.59 -11.10
C GLN A 453 22.83 -9.81 -11.84
N MET A 454 22.45 -10.27 -13.03
CA MET A 454 21.36 -9.69 -13.82
C MET A 454 20.01 -9.85 -13.10
N ALA A 455 19.74 -11.01 -12.50
CA ALA A 455 18.53 -11.22 -11.70
C ALA A 455 18.48 -10.29 -10.48
N MET A 456 19.59 -10.15 -9.74
CA MET A 456 19.68 -9.25 -8.59
C MET A 456 19.55 -7.78 -9.01
N ALA A 457 20.15 -7.39 -10.14
CA ALA A 457 20.11 -6.02 -10.66
C ALA A 457 18.70 -5.56 -11.01
N GLY A 458 17.88 -6.45 -11.60
CA GLY A 458 16.53 -6.11 -12.07
C GLY A 458 15.43 -6.25 -11.02
N PHE A 459 15.60 -7.13 -10.03
CA PHE A 459 14.60 -7.35 -8.98
C PHE A 459 14.35 -6.10 -8.12
N LEU A 460 15.42 -5.38 -7.76
CA LEU A 460 15.32 -4.20 -6.89
C LEU A 460 14.61 -3.02 -7.58
N PRO A 461 14.98 -2.57 -8.80
CA PRO A 461 14.20 -1.57 -9.52
C PRO A 461 12.76 -2.03 -9.80
N PHE A 462 12.54 -3.31 -10.09
CA PHE A 462 11.18 -3.85 -10.28
C PHE A 462 10.33 -3.74 -9.02
N SER A 463 10.88 -4.08 -7.85
CA SER A 463 10.19 -3.96 -6.56
C SER A 463 9.77 -2.52 -6.24
N ALA A 464 10.51 -1.52 -6.75
CA ALA A 464 10.19 -0.11 -6.57
C ALA A 464 9.00 0.35 -7.44
N ILE A 465 8.78 -0.28 -8.59
CA ILE A 465 7.80 0.18 -9.60
C ILE A 465 6.56 -0.72 -9.75
N TYR A 466 6.54 -1.92 -9.16
CA TYR A 466 5.52 -2.92 -9.48
C TYR A 466 4.07 -2.45 -9.19
N ILE A 467 3.88 -1.62 -8.16
CA ILE A 467 2.55 -1.06 -7.80
C ILE A 467 2.07 -0.11 -8.89
N GLU A 468 2.95 0.78 -9.35
CA GLU A 468 2.64 1.73 -10.42
C GLU A 468 2.41 1.00 -11.75
N LEU A 469 3.18 -0.06 -11.99
CA LEU A 469 3.00 -0.94 -13.15
C LEU A 469 1.61 -1.58 -13.18
N TYR A 470 1.06 -1.99 -12.03
CA TYR A 470 -0.32 -2.48 -11.95
C TYR A 470 -1.33 -1.44 -12.44
N TYR A 471 -1.20 -0.18 -12.00
CA TYR A 471 -2.12 0.88 -12.41
C TYR A 471 -1.94 1.30 -13.87
N ILE A 472 -0.71 1.28 -14.37
CA ILE A 472 -0.42 1.45 -15.80
C ILE A 472 -1.11 0.34 -16.59
N PHE A 473 -1.02 -0.92 -16.15
CA PHE A 473 -1.66 -2.04 -16.87
C PHE A 473 -3.18 -1.99 -16.79
N ALA A 474 -3.74 -1.64 -15.63
CA ALA A 474 -5.18 -1.46 -15.47
C ALA A 474 -5.73 -0.28 -16.30
N SER A 475 -4.88 0.70 -16.64
CA SER A 475 -5.26 1.83 -17.48
C SER A 475 -5.05 1.60 -18.97
N VAL A 476 -3.93 1.00 -19.36
CA VAL A 476 -3.60 0.72 -20.77
C VAL A 476 -4.46 -0.42 -21.32
N TRP A 477 -4.69 -1.45 -20.50
CA TRP A 477 -5.44 -2.65 -20.87
C TRP A 477 -6.76 -2.78 -20.11
N GLY A 478 -7.28 -1.70 -19.53
CA GLY A 478 -8.59 -1.69 -18.90
C GLY A 478 -9.32 -0.38 -19.20
N HIS A 479 -10.56 -0.26 -18.74
CA HIS A 479 -11.39 0.92 -19.01
C HIS A 479 -11.12 2.10 -18.04
N ARG A 480 -10.00 2.06 -17.29
CA ARG A 480 -9.63 3.12 -16.34
C ARG A 480 -8.72 4.14 -17.01
N ILE A 481 -9.02 5.42 -16.84
CA ILE A 481 -8.20 6.51 -17.37
C ILE A 481 -7.22 6.97 -16.28
N TYR A 482 -5.92 6.76 -16.51
CA TYR A 482 -4.86 7.25 -15.62
C TYR A 482 -4.49 8.69 -15.99
N THR A 483 -4.87 9.64 -15.14
CA THR A 483 -4.73 11.09 -15.40
C THR A 483 -3.52 11.74 -14.71
N ILE A 484 -2.82 11.01 -13.82
CA ILE A 484 -1.79 11.60 -12.94
C ILE A 484 -0.39 11.43 -13.52
N TYR A 485 -0.13 12.12 -14.63
CA TYR A 485 1.18 12.09 -15.31
C TYR A 485 2.34 12.58 -14.41
N SER A 486 2.08 13.48 -13.47
CA SER A 486 3.10 13.99 -12.53
C SER A 486 3.67 12.90 -11.62
N ILE A 487 2.84 11.97 -11.16
CA ILE A 487 3.28 10.83 -10.33
C ILE A 487 4.11 9.87 -11.18
N LEU A 488 3.62 9.54 -12.39
CA LEU A 488 4.33 8.64 -13.29
C LEU A 488 5.72 9.18 -13.66
N PHE A 489 5.86 10.51 -13.79
CA PHE A 489 7.15 11.15 -14.00
C PHE A 489 8.08 10.99 -12.79
N ILE A 490 7.60 11.20 -11.55
CA ILE A 490 8.41 11.01 -10.34
C ILE A 490 8.91 9.56 -10.23
N VAL A 491 8.01 8.59 -10.45
CA VAL A 491 8.33 7.16 -10.41
C VAL A 491 9.34 6.80 -11.49
N PHE A 492 9.20 7.38 -12.69
CA PHE A 492 10.18 7.23 -13.76
C PHE A 492 11.56 7.76 -13.34
N ILE A 493 11.65 8.94 -12.73
CA ILE A 493 12.94 9.47 -12.21
C ILE A 493 13.55 8.56 -11.15
N ILE A 494 12.75 8.04 -10.22
CA ILE A 494 13.21 7.09 -9.20
C ILE A 494 13.76 5.82 -9.86
N LEU A 495 13.06 5.26 -10.83
CA LEU A 495 13.51 4.09 -11.59
C LEU A 495 14.89 4.32 -12.23
N LEU A 496 15.13 5.50 -12.81
CA LEU A 496 16.42 5.85 -13.40
C LEU A 496 17.54 5.92 -12.36
N ILE A 497 17.29 6.56 -11.23
CA ILE A 497 18.27 6.71 -10.14
C ILE A 497 18.64 5.34 -9.57
N VAL A 498 17.63 4.51 -9.25
CA VAL A 498 17.85 3.17 -8.70
C VAL A 498 18.61 2.28 -9.69
N THR A 499 18.22 2.29 -10.96
CA THR A 499 18.89 1.50 -12.00
C THR A 499 20.34 1.95 -12.17
N ALA A 500 20.61 3.25 -12.26
CA ALA A 500 21.97 3.78 -12.36
C ALA A 500 22.81 3.43 -11.14
N PHE A 501 22.23 3.52 -9.94
CA PHE A 501 22.94 3.27 -8.70
C PHE A 501 23.32 1.79 -8.53
N ILE A 502 22.37 0.88 -8.78
CA ILE A 502 22.60 -0.57 -8.67
C ILE A 502 23.61 -1.04 -9.73
N THR A 503 23.52 -0.54 -10.95
CA THR A 503 24.49 -0.88 -12.01
C THR A 503 25.90 -0.40 -11.67
N VAL A 504 26.06 0.79 -11.09
CA VAL A 504 27.35 1.28 -10.58
C VAL A 504 27.87 0.41 -9.43
N ALA A 505 27.03 0.03 -8.47
CA ALA A 505 27.44 -0.82 -7.35
C ALA A 505 27.91 -2.22 -7.83
N LEU A 506 27.17 -2.83 -8.76
CA LEU A 506 27.52 -4.15 -9.29
C LEU A 506 28.75 -4.12 -10.20
N THR A 507 28.95 -3.04 -10.96
CA THR A 507 30.17 -2.87 -11.76
C THR A 507 31.39 -2.65 -10.87
N TYR A 508 31.26 -1.93 -9.76
CA TYR A 508 32.34 -1.85 -8.76
C TYR A 508 32.67 -3.23 -8.17
N PHE A 509 31.66 -4.01 -7.74
CA PHE A 509 31.92 -5.36 -7.23
C PHE A 509 32.52 -6.31 -8.26
N GLN A 510 32.18 -6.13 -9.54
CA GLN A 510 32.79 -6.87 -10.65
C GLN A 510 34.27 -6.50 -10.80
N LEU A 511 34.60 -5.22 -10.83
CA LEU A 511 35.97 -4.73 -10.97
C LEU A 511 36.82 -5.10 -9.75
N ALA A 512 36.25 -5.06 -8.54
CA ALA A 512 36.91 -5.49 -7.31
C ALA A 512 37.19 -7.01 -7.29
N ALA A 513 36.48 -7.79 -8.11
CA ALA A 513 36.74 -9.21 -8.34
C ALA A 513 37.64 -9.47 -9.56
N GLU A 514 38.34 -8.44 -10.05
CA GLU A 514 39.33 -8.51 -11.14
C GLU A 514 38.75 -8.92 -12.51
N ASP A 515 37.43 -8.78 -12.67
CA ASP A 515 36.73 -9.05 -13.93
C ASP A 515 36.60 -7.75 -14.75
N HIS A 516 37.33 -7.68 -15.87
CA HIS A 516 37.37 -6.52 -16.76
C HIS A 516 36.25 -6.49 -17.82
N GLU A 517 35.40 -7.52 -17.93
CA GLU A 517 34.32 -7.61 -18.94
C GLU A 517 33.03 -6.86 -18.52
N TRP A 518 33.16 -5.59 -18.12
CA TRP A 518 32.05 -4.81 -17.55
C TRP A 518 31.11 -4.18 -18.61
N TRP A 519 31.55 -4.01 -19.86
CA TRP A 519 30.81 -3.31 -20.92
C TRP A 519 29.42 -3.90 -21.20
N TRP A 520 29.35 -5.21 -21.46
CA TRP A 520 28.06 -5.89 -21.71
C TRP A 520 27.29 -6.14 -20.41
N ARG A 521 27.99 -6.46 -19.31
CA ARG A 521 27.32 -6.75 -18.03
C ARG A 521 26.61 -5.53 -17.47
N SER A 522 27.22 -4.35 -17.53
CA SER A 522 26.57 -3.10 -17.09
C SER A 522 25.30 -2.79 -17.90
N PHE A 523 25.33 -3.04 -19.22
CA PHE A 523 24.15 -2.90 -20.08
C PHE A 523 23.05 -3.93 -19.74
N LEU A 524 23.41 -5.21 -19.58
CA LEU A 524 22.46 -6.28 -19.26
C LEU A 524 21.87 -6.13 -17.86
N CYS A 525 22.67 -5.76 -16.86
CA CYS A 525 22.21 -5.48 -15.50
C CYS A 525 21.20 -4.33 -15.49
N GLY A 526 21.46 -3.24 -16.22
CA GLY A 526 20.51 -2.13 -16.34
C GLY A 526 19.24 -2.51 -17.08
N GLY A 527 19.34 -3.29 -18.16
CA GLY A 527 18.19 -3.72 -18.96
C GLY A 527 17.32 -4.78 -18.29
N SER A 528 17.88 -5.57 -17.37
CA SER A 528 17.22 -6.72 -16.73
C SER A 528 15.85 -6.42 -16.10
N THR A 529 15.63 -5.19 -15.63
CA THR A 529 14.32 -4.72 -15.13
C THR A 529 13.20 -4.97 -16.15
N GLY A 530 13.48 -4.82 -17.46
CA GLY A 530 12.51 -5.12 -18.53
C GLY A 530 12.09 -6.59 -18.58
N LEU A 531 12.96 -7.53 -18.20
CA LEU A 531 12.62 -8.95 -18.12
C LEU A 531 11.69 -9.24 -16.93
N PHE A 532 11.90 -8.58 -15.79
CA PHE A 532 11.00 -8.68 -14.64
C PHE A 532 9.62 -8.09 -14.93
N ILE A 533 9.57 -6.96 -15.65
CA ILE A 533 8.30 -6.39 -16.14
C ILE A 533 7.57 -7.40 -17.03
N TYR A 534 8.28 -8.08 -17.94
CA TYR A 534 7.67 -9.12 -18.77
C TYR A 534 7.19 -10.34 -17.97
N GLY A 535 7.95 -10.77 -16.96
CA GLY A 535 7.52 -11.81 -16.03
C GLY A 535 6.25 -11.41 -15.27
N TYR A 536 6.13 -10.15 -14.88
CA TYR A 536 4.92 -9.60 -14.28
C TYR A 536 3.73 -9.58 -15.25
N CYS A 537 3.95 -9.39 -16.56
CA CYS A 537 2.89 -9.52 -17.56
C CYS A 537 2.23 -10.91 -17.53
N LEU A 538 3.00 -11.99 -17.33
CA LEU A 538 2.44 -13.34 -17.19
C LEU A 538 1.56 -13.45 -15.94
N TYR A 539 2.03 -12.94 -14.81
CA TYR A 539 1.25 -12.90 -13.57
C TYR A 539 -0.03 -12.08 -13.74
N TYR A 540 0.07 -10.88 -14.32
CA TYR A 540 -1.06 -10.00 -14.53
C TYR A 540 -2.11 -10.65 -15.43
N TYR A 541 -1.69 -11.27 -16.54
CA TYR A 541 -2.59 -11.91 -17.48
C TYR A 541 -3.37 -13.08 -16.84
N PHE A 542 -2.68 -14.01 -16.16
CA PHE A 542 -3.31 -15.23 -15.66
C PHE A 542 -3.96 -15.10 -14.27
N ALA A 543 -3.40 -14.28 -13.39
CA ALA A 543 -3.84 -14.21 -11.99
C ALA A 543 -4.68 -12.98 -11.67
N ARG A 544 -4.67 -11.95 -12.54
CA ARG A 544 -5.29 -10.65 -12.23
C ARG A 544 -6.28 -10.15 -13.26
N SER A 545 -6.07 -10.41 -14.55
CA SER A 545 -6.98 -9.97 -15.59
C SER A 545 -7.98 -11.05 -15.96
N ASP A 546 -9.23 -10.66 -16.19
CA ASP A 546 -10.27 -11.52 -16.78
C ASP A 546 -10.15 -11.59 -18.32
N MET A 547 -8.98 -11.26 -18.87
CA MET A 547 -8.73 -11.29 -20.31
C MET A 547 -8.66 -12.72 -20.80
N SER A 548 -9.32 -13.01 -21.91
CA SER A 548 -9.33 -14.35 -22.52
C SER A 548 -9.33 -14.28 -24.04
N GLY A 549 -9.09 -15.41 -24.70
CA GLY A 549 -9.13 -15.50 -26.16
C GLY A 549 -7.80 -15.17 -26.85
N PHE A 550 -7.63 -15.74 -28.04
CA PHE A 550 -6.36 -15.71 -28.78
C PHE A 550 -5.98 -14.31 -29.27
N MET A 551 -6.95 -13.52 -29.74
CA MET A 551 -6.71 -12.15 -30.20
C MET A 551 -6.17 -11.27 -29.07
N GLN A 552 -6.87 -11.23 -27.92
CA GLN A 552 -6.46 -10.45 -26.76
C GLN A 552 -5.10 -10.93 -26.21
N THR A 553 -4.87 -12.25 -26.13
CA THR A 553 -3.58 -12.83 -25.71
C THR A 553 -2.44 -12.35 -26.60
N SER A 554 -2.64 -12.42 -27.92
CA SER A 554 -1.62 -12.03 -28.91
C SER A 554 -1.31 -10.55 -28.80
N PHE A 555 -2.33 -9.69 -28.73
CA PHE A 555 -2.18 -8.24 -28.60
C PHE A 555 -1.46 -7.86 -27.30
N PHE A 556 -1.89 -8.42 -26.17
CA PHE A 556 -1.30 -8.15 -24.86
C PHE A 556 0.18 -8.53 -24.83
N PHE A 557 0.52 -9.80 -25.10
CA PHE A 557 1.91 -10.26 -25.04
C PHE A 557 2.79 -9.67 -26.14
N GLY A 558 2.24 -9.44 -27.34
CA GLY A 558 2.96 -8.83 -28.45
C GLY A 558 3.40 -7.41 -28.14
N TYR A 559 2.46 -6.52 -27.84
CA TYR A 559 2.80 -5.12 -27.52
C TYR A 559 3.60 -5.00 -26.22
N MET A 560 3.28 -5.80 -25.19
CA MET A 560 4.06 -5.80 -23.95
C MET A 560 5.49 -6.31 -24.15
N ALA A 561 5.73 -7.27 -25.04
CA ALA A 561 7.09 -7.69 -25.40
C ALA A 561 7.89 -6.53 -26.03
N CYS A 562 7.27 -5.76 -26.94
CA CYS A 562 7.90 -4.57 -27.53
C CYS A 562 8.21 -3.49 -26.48
N VAL A 563 7.26 -3.22 -25.58
CA VAL A 563 7.44 -2.24 -24.49
C VAL A 563 8.55 -2.69 -23.54
N CYS A 564 8.55 -3.94 -23.10
CA CYS A 564 9.59 -4.51 -22.22
C CYS A 564 10.97 -4.48 -22.88
N TYR A 565 11.06 -4.79 -24.18
CA TYR A 565 12.29 -4.67 -24.95
C TYR A 565 12.76 -3.21 -25.08
N GLY A 566 11.83 -2.26 -25.23
CA GLY A 566 12.14 -0.83 -25.17
C GLY A 566 12.71 -0.40 -23.82
N PHE A 567 12.10 -0.82 -22.71
CA PHE A 567 12.62 -0.58 -21.36
C PHE A 567 14.00 -1.23 -21.16
N PHE A 568 14.22 -2.42 -21.70
CA PHE A 568 15.51 -3.11 -21.63
C PHE A 568 16.62 -2.28 -22.31
N LEU A 569 16.39 -1.79 -23.53
CA LEU A 569 17.37 -0.95 -24.25
C LEU A 569 17.60 0.40 -23.55
N MET A 570 16.52 1.04 -23.09
CA MET A 570 16.59 2.33 -22.40
C MET A 570 17.35 2.25 -21.08
N LEU A 571 16.93 1.37 -20.16
CA LEU A 571 17.55 1.19 -18.85
C LEU A 571 18.96 0.60 -18.97
N GLY A 572 19.20 -0.27 -19.95
CA GLY A 572 20.54 -0.78 -20.27
C GLY A 572 21.49 0.34 -20.72
N SER A 573 21.00 1.30 -21.51
CA SER A 573 21.81 2.45 -21.94
C SER A 573 22.13 3.40 -20.80
N ILE A 574 21.20 3.60 -19.87
CA ILE A 574 21.38 4.44 -18.68
C ILE A 574 22.36 3.78 -17.70
N GLY A 575 22.19 2.50 -17.42
CA GLY A 575 23.12 1.72 -16.59
C GLY A 575 24.53 1.68 -17.17
N PHE A 576 24.66 1.48 -18.49
CA PHE A 576 25.95 1.53 -19.18
C PHE A 576 26.61 2.91 -19.09
N ARG A 577 25.88 4.01 -19.35
CA ARG A 577 26.44 5.37 -19.27
C ARG A 577 26.84 5.75 -17.83
N ALA A 578 26.04 5.38 -16.83
CA ALA A 578 26.36 5.60 -15.43
C ALA A 578 27.63 4.84 -15.02
N SER A 579 27.74 3.57 -15.43
CA SER A 579 28.92 2.74 -15.21
C SER A 579 30.15 3.29 -15.92
N LEU A 580 30.03 3.73 -17.18
CA LEU A 580 31.12 4.35 -17.94
C LEU A 580 31.62 5.65 -17.28
N PHE A 581 30.70 6.47 -16.75
CA PHE A 581 31.05 7.68 -16.00
C PHE A 581 31.81 7.32 -14.72
N PHE A 582 31.31 6.36 -13.95
CA PHE A 582 31.94 5.88 -12.72
C PHE A 582 33.34 5.29 -12.98
N VAL A 583 33.48 4.38 -13.95
CA VAL A 583 34.76 3.78 -14.33
C VAL A 583 35.76 4.85 -14.79
N ARG A 584 35.33 5.82 -15.61
CA ARG A 584 36.21 6.94 -15.97
C ARG A 584 36.62 7.78 -14.77
N HIS A 585 35.73 7.99 -13.81
CA HIS A 585 36.02 8.75 -12.60
C HIS A 585 37.11 8.07 -11.75
N ILE A 586 36.95 6.79 -11.42
CA ILE A 586 37.89 6.04 -10.56
C ILE A 586 39.28 5.87 -11.20
N TYR A 587 39.39 5.72 -12.53
CA TYR A 587 40.69 5.58 -13.20
C TYR A 587 41.31 6.93 -13.61
N ARG A 588 40.52 8.02 -13.68
CA ARG A 588 41.07 9.37 -13.87
C ARG A 588 41.74 9.87 -12.59
N SER A 589 41.20 9.56 -11.41
CA SER A 589 41.83 9.93 -10.13
C SER A 589 43.22 9.32 -9.98
N ILE A 590 43.48 8.13 -10.53
CA ILE A 590 44.81 7.50 -10.50
C ILE A 590 45.83 8.22 -11.41
N LYS A 591 45.42 8.80 -12.54
CA LYS A 591 46.37 9.34 -13.54
C LYS A 591 46.94 10.72 -13.17
N CYS A 592 46.36 11.44 -12.20
CA CYS A 592 46.88 12.73 -11.75
C CYS A 592 48.20 12.61 -10.97
N GLU A 593 48.51 11.47 -10.36
CA GLU A 593 49.74 11.29 -9.58
C GLU A 593 50.95 10.89 -10.44
N ARG A 594 50.78 10.06 -11.47
CA ARG A 594 51.90 9.64 -12.35
C ARG A 594 52.36 10.69 -13.38
N SER A 595 51.54 11.71 -13.71
CA SER A 595 51.91 12.72 -14.72
C SER A 595 52.74 13.89 -14.18
N ASN A 596 52.91 14.01 -12.86
CA ASN A 596 53.65 15.13 -12.24
C ASN A 596 55.16 14.88 -12.11
N SER A 597 55.72 13.82 -12.71
CA SER A 597 57.15 13.52 -12.60
C SER A 597 58.07 14.38 -13.50
N TRP A 598 57.58 15.43 -14.18
CA TRP A 598 58.41 16.24 -15.10
C TRP A 598 58.18 17.77 -15.11
N LEU A 599 57.61 18.40 -14.07
CA LEU A 599 57.74 19.85 -13.88
C LEU A 599 57.54 20.25 -12.41
N GLY A 600 58.62 20.74 -11.81
CA GLY A 600 58.70 21.05 -10.40
C GLY A 600 58.07 22.37 -9.95
N LYS A 601 57.89 22.41 -8.63
CA LYS A 601 57.71 23.54 -7.69
C LYS A 601 56.29 24.11 -7.53
N CYS A 602 55.72 23.89 -6.34
CA CYS A 602 55.77 24.90 -5.28
C CYS A 602 55.74 24.29 -3.87
N VAL A 603 56.52 24.93 -3.00
CA VAL A 603 57.05 24.56 -1.68
C VAL A 603 56.07 25.05 -0.58
N LEU A 604 55.84 24.38 0.56
CA LEU A 604 56.47 24.55 1.90
C LEU A 604 55.50 23.89 2.92
N GLY A 605 55.90 23.18 3.97
CA GLY A 605 57.22 22.86 4.50
C GLY A 605 57.08 21.86 5.65
N SER A 606 58.07 20.98 5.77
CA SER A 606 58.32 20.11 6.91
C SER A 606 59.05 20.88 8.03
N PRO A 607 59.22 20.27 9.22
CA PRO A 607 60.56 19.81 9.61
C PRO A 607 60.51 18.32 10.02
N LYS A 608 61.19 17.43 9.28
CA LYS A 608 62.52 16.83 9.55
C LYS A 608 62.64 16.16 10.93
N LEU A 609 62.62 14.82 11.06
CA LEU A 609 63.58 13.74 10.68
C LEU A 609 64.85 13.61 11.54
N TYR A 610 65.27 12.33 11.65
CA TYR A 610 66.59 11.71 11.91
C TYR A 610 66.80 11.06 13.29
N SER A 611 67.41 9.87 13.45
CA SER A 611 68.16 8.97 12.53
C SER A 611 68.34 7.57 13.18
N THR A 612 68.09 6.45 12.50
CA THR A 612 69.03 5.51 11.80
C THR A 612 69.98 4.65 12.65
N ALA A 613 69.96 3.33 12.38
CA ALA A 613 71.09 2.44 11.96
C ALA A 613 70.76 0.98 12.38
N LEU A 614 70.50 0.03 11.46
CA LEU A 614 71.47 -0.89 10.78
C LEU A 614 72.14 -1.84 11.79
N GLU A 615 72.24 -3.17 11.64
CA GLU A 615 72.23 -4.07 10.48
C GLU A 615 72.20 -5.55 10.97
N ASP A 616 71.93 -6.48 10.04
CA ASP A 616 72.45 -7.87 9.94
C ASP A 616 71.79 -9.10 10.62
N ASP A 617 70.97 -9.76 9.78
CA ASP A 617 71.25 -11.04 9.07
C ASP A 617 70.95 -12.46 9.63
N CYS A 618 70.35 -13.22 8.69
CA CYS A 618 70.55 -14.63 8.37
C CYS A 618 69.73 -15.81 9.01
N THR A 619 68.72 -16.23 8.22
CA THR A 619 68.56 -17.56 7.56
C THR A 619 67.99 -18.83 8.24
N LEU A 620 66.89 -19.30 7.61
CA LEU A 620 66.59 -20.62 6.99
C LEU A 620 65.98 -21.84 7.73
N HIS A 621 65.04 -22.42 6.96
CA HIS A 621 64.49 -23.78 6.88
C HIS A 621 63.41 -24.20 7.90
N GLY A 622 62.28 -24.81 7.55
CA GLY A 622 61.77 -25.36 6.28
C GLY A 622 60.78 -26.50 6.61
N GLY A 623 59.79 -26.78 5.74
CA GLY A 623 59.16 -28.11 5.66
C GLY A 623 57.64 -28.23 5.89
N LEU A 624 56.94 -28.59 4.80
CA LEU A 624 55.56 -29.04 4.62
C LEU A 624 55.07 -30.17 5.56
N LEU A 625 53.73 -30.26 5.76
CA LEU A 625 52.93 -31.44 5.35
C LEU A 625 51.39 -31.21 5.39
N ASN A 626 50.73 -31.85 4.43
CA ASN A 626 49.32 -31.82 4.01
C ASN A 626 48.31 -32.36 5.03
N LEU A 627 47.04 -31.94 4.89
CA LEU A 627 45.86 -32.76 5.20
C LEU A 627 44.83 -32.69 4.07
N THR A 628 44.51 -33.87 3.56
CA THR A 628 43.61 -34.17 2.44
C THR A 628 42.15 -34.36 2.89
N SER A 629 41.24 -33.59 2.30
CA SER A 629 39.91 -33.94 1.75
C SER A 629 38.81 -34.64 2.63
N PRO A 630 37.51 -34.56 2.21
CA PRO A 630 36.34 -34.48 3.09
C PRO A 630 35.48 -35.76 3.20
N ALA A 631 34.98 -36.06 4.40
CA ALA A 631 33.76 -36.84 4.69
C ALA A 631 33.39 -36.69 6.19
N ASP A 632 32.11 -36.86 6.52
CA ASP A 632 31.49 -36.93 7.86
C ASP A 632 30.97 -35.62 8.51
N LEU A 633 29.75 -35.22 8.15
CA LEU A 633 28.88 -34.39 9.00
C LEU A 633 27.39 -34.75 8.84
N ALA A 634 27.02 -35.99 9.17
CA ALA A 634 25.63 -36.43 9.29
C ALA A 634 25.46 -37.67 10.20
N THR A 635 25.75 -37.55 11.51
CA THR A 635 25.08 -38.31 12.60
C THR A 635 25.61 -37.88 13.98
N CYS A 636 24.86 -37.03 14.68
CA CYS A 636 24.72 -37.09 16.15
C CYS A 636 23.57 -36.18 16.62
N PHE A 637 22.36 -36.74 16.56
CA PHE A 637 21.22 -36.32 17.38
C PHE A 637 21.27 -37.14 18.69
N HIS A 638 20.71 -36.61 19.79
CA HIS A 638 20.55 -37.21 21.14
C HIS A 638 21.70 -37.03 22.15
N CYS A 639 21.58 -36.00 23.01
CA CYS A 639 21.45 -36.13 24.48
C CYS A 639 21.62 -34.76 25.17
N MET A 640 20.54 -33.99 25.32
CA MET A 640 20.24 -33.22 26.54
C MET A 640 18.82 -32.65 26.44
N ARG A 641 17.87 -33.59 26.45
CA ARG A 641 16.47 -33.38 26.82
C ARG A 641 16.25 -34.17 28.11
N ALA A 642 16.48 -33.54 29.26
CA ALA A 642 15.86 -33.85 30.56
C ALA A 642 16.47 -32.97 31.65
N LYS A 643 15.68 -32.02 32.20
CA LYS A 643 15.38 -31.85 33.65
C LYS A 643 14.80 -30.45 33.92
N MET A 644 13.54 -30.22 33.55
CA MET A 644 12.53 -29.48 34.33
C MET A 644 11.20 -29.43 33.56
N GLU A 645 10.55 -30.58 33.49
CA GLU A 645 9.08 -30.64 33.43
C GLU A 645 8.66 -31.58 34.55
N LYS A 646 7.99 -31.03 35.58
CA LYS A 646 6.96 -31.71 36.36
C LYS A 646 6.32 -30.69 37.31
N LYS A 647 4.98 -30.63 37.26
CA LYS A 647 4.03 -29.79 38.01
C LYS A 647 3.72 -28.39 37.44
N LEU A 648 3.00 -28.34 36.31
CA LEU A 648 1.93 -27.32 36.14
C LEU A 648 0.95 -27.57 34.97
N VAL A 649 1.05 -28.68 34.24
CA VAL A 649 0.16 -28.97 33.10
C VAL A 649 -1.02 -29.91 33.42
N PRO A 650 -0.98 -30.84 34.40
CA PRO A 650 -2.11 -31.75 34.60
C PRO A 650 -3.25 -31.17 35.45
N CYS A 651 -3.08 -30.02 36.12
CA CYS A 651 -4.17 -29.39 36.88
C CYS A 651 -5.14 -28.57 36.01
N LEU A 652 -4.69 -28.07 34.84
CA LEU A 652 -5.49 -27.22 33.95
C LEU A 652 -6.43 -28.03 33.06
N VAL A 653 -6.05 -29.25 32.71
CA VAL A 653 -6.88 -30.15 31.88
C VAL A 653 -7.95 -30.87 32.73
N ALA A 654 -7.66 -31.12 34.02
CA ALA A 654 -8.61 -31.72 34.95
C ALA A 654 -9.76 -30.77 35.35
N TYR A 655 -9.53 -29.45 35.40
CA TYR A 655 -10.56 -28.46 35.75
C TYR A 655 -11.57 -28.22 34.62
N VAL A 656 -11.14 -28.39 33.36
CA VAL A 656 -12.01 -28.20 32.19
C VAL A 656 -12.93 -29.41 31.96
N LEU A 657 -12.52 -30.61 32.39
CA LEU A 657 -13.27 -31.85 32.15
C LEU A 657 -14.38 -32.14 33.18
N ILE A 658 -14.49 -31.39 34.28
CA ILE A 658 -15.52 -31.61 35.32
C ILE A 658 -16.82 -30.81 35.05
N LEU A 659 -16.82 -29.87 34.11
CA LEU A 659 -18.01 -29.05 33.78
C LEU A 659 -18.96 -29.66 32.73
N CYS A 660 -18.65 -30.84 32.19
CA CYS A 660 -19.53 -31.54 31.25
C CYS A 660 -20.22 -32.74 31.92
N SER A 661 -21.10 -32.48 32.88
CA SER A 661 -22.13 -33.44 33.28
C SER A 661 -23.46 -33.06 32.63
N VAL A 662 -23.96 -33.99 31.81
CA VAL A 662 -25.21 -33.96 31.04
C VAL A 662 -26.41 -33.52 31.88
N THR A 663 -27.19 -32.55 31.37
CA THR A 663 -28.63 -32.44 31.68
C THR A 663 -29.44 -32.16 30.43
N HIS A 664 -30.57 -32.84 30.36
CA HIS A 664 -31.51 -32.95 29.26
C HIS A 664 -32.09 -31.61 28.74
N VAL A 665 -32.42 -31.66 27.45
CA VAL A 665 -33.18 -30.71 26.63
C VAL A 665 -34.43 -30.15 27.31
N ARG A 666 -34.60 -28.83 27.22
CA ARG A 666 -35.88 -28.13 27.05
C ARG A 666 -35.65 -26.98 26.07
N SER A 667 -36.55 -26.80 25.10
CA SER A 667 -36.48 -25.69 24.14
C SER A 667 -36.54 -24.37 24.87
N ASP A 668 -35.48 -23.58 24.78
CA ASP A 668 -35.41 -22.21 25.25
C ASP A 668 -34.87 -21.34 24.10
N ALA A 669 -35.09 -20.03 24.17
CA ALA A 669 -34.60 -19.05 23.19
C ALA A 669 -33.07 -19.09 22.98
N SER A 670 -32.33 -19.87 23.79
CA SER A 670 -30.90 -20.13 23.67
C SER A 670 -30.49 -20.96 22.45
N ASN A 671 -31.41 -21.70 21.82
CA ASN A 671 -31.07 -22.62 20.73
C ASN A 671 -31.27 -22.03 19.33
N HIS A 672 -31.70 -20.75 19.21
CA HIS A 672 -31.97 -20.06 17.94
C HIS A 672 -32.88 -20.84 16.96
N ARG A 673 -33.85 -21.57 17.49
CA ARG A 673 -34.81 -22.37 16.72
C ARG A 673 -36.24 -21.93 17.04
N TYR A 674 -37.01 -21.67 15.99
CA TYR A 674 -38.34 -21.07 16.07
C TYR A 674 -39.36 -21.87 15.26
N ASN A 675 -40.57 -22.01 15.80
CA ASN A 675 -41.74 -22.50 15.06
C ASN A 675 -42.51 -21.33 14.46
N ARG A 676 -43.32 -21.62 13.44
CA ARG A 676 -44.16 -20.60 12.78
C ARG A 676 -45.11 -19.95 13.80
N GLY A 677 -45.04 -18.62 13.90
CA GLY A 677 -45.82 -17.82 14.84
C GLY A 677 -45.18 -17.64 16.22
N ASP A 678 -43.99 -18.20 16.47
CA ASP A 678 -43.26 -17.94 17.72
C ASP A 678 -42.83 -16.47 17.80
N ASP A 679 -42.97 -15.86 18.97
CA ASP A 679 -42.50 -14.50 19.26
C ASP A 679 -40.98 -14.49 19.40
N VAL A 680 -40.31 -13.82 18.45
CA VAL A 680 -38.86 -13.62 18.49
C VAL A 680 -38.58 -12.23 19.05
N PRO A 681 -37.97 -12.11 20.25
CA PRO A 681 -37.85 -10.82 20.91
C PRO A 681 -36.88 -9.90 20.15
N LEU A 682 -37.38 -8.72 19.79
CA LEU A 682 -36.58 -7.59 19.30
C LEU A 682 -36.19 -6.70 20.49
N TYR A 683 -34.89 -6.43 20.64
CA TYR A 683 -34.36 -5.55 21.68
C TYR A 683 -33.85 -4.24 21.08
N VAL A 684 -34.28 -3.10 21.60
CA VAL A 684 -33.64 -1.81 21.33
C VAL A 684 -32.46 -1.61 22.30
N ASN A 685 -31.36 -1.02 21.82
CA ASN A 685 -30.15 -0.82 22.61
C ASN A 685 -29.92 0.66 22.91
N LYS A 686 -29.39 1.39 21.93
CA LYS A 686 -28.91 2.77 22.12
C LYS A 686 -29.12 3.62 20.88
N VAL A 687 -29.11 4.93 21.09
CA VAL A 687 -29.16 5.98 20.08
C VAL A 687 -28.02 6.97 20.31
N GLY A 688 -27.45 7.54 19.26
CA GLY A 688 -26.37 8.52 19.41
C GLY A 688 -25.94 9.12 18.06
N PRO A 689 -25.11 10.17 18.07
CA PRO A 689 -24.60 10.79 16.86
C PRO A 689 -23.70 9.81 16.11
N PHE A 690 -23.86 9.69 14.79
CA PHE A 690 -23.06 8.75 14.00
C PHE A 690 -21.55 9.04 14.10
N HIS A 691 -21.16 10.31 14.10
CA HIS A 691 -19.76 10.73 14.16
C HIS A 691 -19.15 10.64 15.58
N ASN A 692 -19.97 10.50 16.64
CA ASN A 692 -19.52 10.44 18.03
C ASN A 692 -19.95 9.13 18.71
N PRO A 693 -19.23 8.02 18.50
CA PRO A 693 -19.66 6.70 18.92
C PRO A 693 -19.68 6.46 20.44
N SER A 694 -18.95 7.26 21.25
CA SER A 694 -18.98 7.13 22.72
C SER A 694 -20.17 7.85 23.34
N GLU A 695 -20.74 8.82 22.62
CA GLU A 695 -21.90 9.59 23.04
C GLU A 695 -23.17 8.82 22.68
N THR A 696 -23.61 7.94 23.58
CA THR A 696 -24.75 7.06 23.34
C THR A 696 -25.75 7.15 24.48
N TYR A 697 -27.03 7.24 24.16
CA TYR A 697 -28.17 7.37 25.06
C TYR A 697 -29.08 6.15 24.93
N ARG A 698 -29.94 5.90 25.91
CA ARG A 698 -30.91 4.79 25.82
C ARG A 698 -31.90 5.12 24.71
N TYR A 699 -32.40 4.09 24.03
CA TYR A 699 -33.35 4.30 22.94
C TYR A 699 -34.54 5.17 23.34
N PHE A 700 -35.11 4.95 24.52
CA PHE A 700 -36.26 5.70 25.05
C PHE A 700 -35.89 7.00 25.79
N ASP A 701 -34.61 7.41 25.83
CA ASP A 701 -34.26 8.77 26.29
C ASP A 701 -34.71 9.82 25.24
N LEU A 702 -34.84 9.40 23.97
CA LEU A 702 -35.56 10.15 22.95
C LEU A 702 -37.08 9.87 23.03
N PRO A 703 -37.94 10.83 22.63
CA PRO A 703 -39.39 10.73 22.82
C PRO A 703 -40.08 9.78 21.81
N PHE A 704 -39.60 8.55 21.71
CA PHE A 704 -40.30 7.43 21.06
C PHE A 704 -41.44 6.93 21.95
N CYS A 705 -42.44 6.31 21.33
CA CYS A 705 -43.56 5.74 22.06
C CYS A 705 -43.24 4.33 22.58
N SER A 706 -43.69 4.05 23.81
CA SER A 706 -43.63 2.73 24.45
C SER A 706 -45.04 2.14 24.59
N SER A 707 -45.22 0.87 24.24
CA SER A 707 -46.52 0.18 24.24
C SER A 707 -46.88 -0.49 25.58
N GLY A 708 -46.04 -0.37 26.63
CA GLY A 708 -46.27 -0.93 27.98
C GLY A 708 -45.06 -0.82 28.92
N PRO A 709 -45.08 -1.46 30.12
CA PRO A 709 -43.91 -1.53 30.99
C PRO A 709 -42.78 -2.32 30.33
N THR A 710 -41.64 -1.66 30.13
CA THR A 710 -40.45 -2.20 29.48
C THR A 710 -39.81 -3.31 30.31
N LYS A 711 -39.52 -4.47 29.70
CA LYS A 711 -38.75 -5.54 30.32
C LYS A 711 -37.28 -5.42 29.91
N ASP A 712 -36.41 -5.21 30.89
CA ASP A 712 -34.97 -5.16 30.66
C ASP A 712 -34.42 -6.59 30.51
N LYS A 713 -33.55 -6.80 29.51
CA LYS A 713 -32.78 -8.04 29.39
C LYS A 713 -31.64 -8.01 30.39
N LYS A 714 -31.39 -9.12 31.10
CA LYS A 714 -30.21 -9.25 31.96
C LYS A 714 -28.94 -9.26 31.10
N GLU A 715 -28.09 -8.25 31.24
CA GLU A 715 -26.85 -8.16 30.48
C GLU A 715 -25.67 -8.87 31.17
N ALA A 716 -24.75 -9.40 30.36
CA ALA A 716 -23.47 -9.90 30.86
C ALA A 716 -22.53 -8.73 31.23
N LEU A 717 -21.54 -8.96 32.10
CA LEU A 717 -20.58 -7.94 32.52
C LEU A 717 -19.95 -7.17 31.35
N GLY A 718 -19.62 -7.86 30.25
CA GLY A 718 -19.01 -7.24 29.08
C GLY A 718 -19.98 -6.44 28.22
N GLU A 719 -21.25 -6.82 28.17
CA GLU A 719 -22.32 -6.05 27.51
C GLU A 719 -22.53 -4.73 28.26
N VAL A 720 -22.52 -4.77 29.61
CA VAL A 720 -22.60 -3.56 30.43
C VAL A 720 -21.38 -2.64 30.23
N LEU A 721 -20.17 -3.21 30.10
CA LEU A 721 -18.94 -2.44 29.82
C LEU A 721 -18.95 -1.81 28.42
N ASN A 722 -19.65 -2.42 27.46
CA ASN A 722 -19.84 -1.89 26.11
C ASN A 722 -20.92 -0.78 26.04
N GLY A 723 -21.59 -0.51 27.18
CA GLY A 723 -22.70 0.44 27.27
C GLY A 723 -24.01 -0.10 26.70
N ASP A 724 -24.18 -1.42 26.59
CA ASP A 724 -25.42 -2.00 26.09
C ASP A 724 -26.52 -1.94 27.16
N ARG A 725 -27.71 -1.51 26.75
CA ARG A 725 -28.93 -1.34 27.57
C ARG A 725 -30.11 -1.89 26.80
N LEU A 726 -30.33 -3.19 26.89
CA LEU A 726 -31.26 -3.91 26.03
C LEU A 726 -32.66 -3.93 26.63
N VAL A 727 -33.59 -3.28 25.93
CA VAL A 727 -34.99 -3.18 26.33
C VAL A 727 -35.89 -3.75 25.23
N THR A 728 -36.97 -4.44 25.57
CA THR A 728 -37.92 -4.96 24.58
C THR A 728 -38.49 -3.83 23.71
N ALA A 729 -38.43 -4.00 22.39
CA ALA A 729 -38.95 -3.08 21.40
C ALA A 729 -40.49 -3.20 21.27
N PRO A 730 -41.20 -2.14 20.82
CA PRO A 730 -42.65 -2.18 20.62
C PRO A 730 -43.09 -2.95 19.36
N TYR A 731 -42.16 -3.38 18.50
CA TYR A 731 -42.44 -4.08 17.24
C TYR A 731 -42.56 -5.60 17.46
N LYS A 732 -43.66 -6.21 16.99
CA LYS A 732 -43.89 -7.66 17.09
C LYS A 732 -43.51 -8.35 15.79
N LEU A 733 -42.38 -9.06 15.80
CA LEU A 733 -41.77 -9.72 14.64
C LEU A 733 -41.87 -11.26 14.77
N ASP A 734 -43.10 -11.77 14.74
CA ASP A 734 -43.37 -13.21 14.90
C ASP A 734 -42.78 -14.01 13.73
N PHE A 735 -42.23 -15.20 14.02
CA PHE A 735 -41.53 -16.02 13.04
C PHE A 735 -42.44 -16.46 11.88
N LEU A 736 -42.04 -16.19 10.63
CA LEU A 736 -42.78 -16.49 9.40
C LEU A 736 -44.19 -15.85 9.32
N ASN A 737 -44.33 -14.65 9.86
CA ASN A 737 -45.53 -13.83 9.78
C ASN A 737 -45.24 -12.50 9.06
N ASP A 738 -45.72 -12.37 7.82
CA ASP A 738 -45.57 -11.15 7.01
C ASP A 738 -46.58 -10.08 7.45
N LYS A 739 -46.13 -8.81 7.43
CA LYS A 739 -46.95 -7.65 7.80
C LYS A 739 -46.70 -6.51 6.81
N ASP A 740 -47.74 -6.10 6.08
CA ASP A 740 -47.59 -5.06 5.04
C ASP A 740 -47.45 -3.64 5.63
N SER A 741 -48.17 -3.33 6.71
CA SER A 741 -48.02 -2.09 7.50
C SER A 741 -48.83 -2.20 8.79
N GLU A 742 -48.18 -2.13 9.94
CA GLU A 742 -48.81 -2.14 11.27
C GLU A 742 -48.37 -0.90 12.06
N ILE A 743 -49.29 -0.31 12.83
CA ILE A 743 -49.01 0.85 13.68
C ILE A 743 -48.33 0.33 14.96
N ALA A 744 -47.07 0.71 15.17
CA ALA A 744 -46.36 0.38 16.40
C ALA A 744 -46.91 1.20 17.58
N CYS A 745 -47.08 2.51 17.38
CA CYS A 745 -47.66 3.41 18.38
C CYS A 745 -47.94 4.82 17.83
N LYS A 746 -48.83 5.56 18.50
CA LYS A 746 -49.16 6.96 18.20
C LYS A 746 -48.60 7.86 19.30
N ASN A 747 -47.86 8.91 18.92
CA ASN A 747 -47.30 9.87 19.87
C ASN A 747 -47.62 11.31 19.45
N LYS A 748 -47.88 12.18 20.42
CA LYS A 748 -48.05 13.62 20.21
C LYS A 748 -46.82 14.34 20.77
N LEU A 749 -45.95 14.82 19.89
CA LEU A 749 -44.68 15.45 20.26
C LEU A 749 -44.91 16.90 20.71
N THR A 750 -44.40 17.24 21.89
CA THR A 750 -44.35 18.64 22.37
C THR A 750 -43.27 19.43 21.65
N LYS A 751 -43.30 20.77 21.76
CA LYS A 751 -42.28 21.65 21.13
C LYS A 751 -40.86 21.31 21.56
N GLU A 752 -40.67 20.96 22.83
CA GLU A 752 -39.37 20.55 23.38
C GLU A 752 -38.90 19.22 22.78
N GLN A 753 -39.81 18.26 22.61
CA GLN A 753 -39.52 16.96 22.01
C GLN A 753 -39.23 17.07 20.50
N VAL A 754 -39.90 17.98 19.79
CA VAL A 754 -39.60 18.30 18.40
C VAL A 754 -38.20 18.91 18.26
N ALA A 755 -37.81 19.82 19.17
CA ALA A 755 -36.46 20.38 19.19
C ALA A 755 -35.40 19.29 19.46
N GLN A 756 -35.66 18.36 20.38
CA GLN A 756 -34.77 17.22 20.65
C GLN A 756 -34.57 16.34 19.41
N PHE A 757 -35.65 15.98 18.71
CA PHE A 757 -35.54 15.21 17.46
C PHE A 757 -34.87 16.01 16.34
N ARG A 758 -35.12 17.31 16.23
CA ARG A 758 -34.45 18.17 15.25
C ARG A 758 -32.94 18.20 15.47
N GLU A 759 -32.50 18.33 16.71
CA GLU A 759 -31.07 18.27 17.06
C GLU A 759 -30.47 16.89 16.80
N ALA A 760 -31.21 15.81 17.09
CA ALA A 760 -30.77 14.46 16.79
C ALA A 760 -30.61 14.23 15.26
N VAL A 761 -31.54 14.75 14.46
CA VAL A 761 -31.47 14.66 12.99
C VAL A 761 -30.35 15.54 12.42
N SER A 762 -30.10 16.72 12.98
CA SER A 762 -29.02 17.60 12.51
C SER A 762 -27.62 17.03 12.76
N LYS A 763 -27.49 16.13 13.74
CA LYS A 763 -26.25 15.43 14.10
C LYS A 763 -26.18 13.99 13.58
N ASP A 764 -27.06 13.63 12.64
CA ASP A 764 -27.15 12.29 12.03
C ASP A 764 -27.21 11.17 13.08
N TYR A 765 -28.13 11.27 14.04
CA TYR A 765 -28.27 10.22 15.03
C TYR A 765 -28.72 8.90 14.40
N TYR A 766 -28.06 7.82 14.83
CA TYR A 766 -28.40 6.45 14.50
C TYR A 766 -29.05 5.74 15.69
N PHE A 767 -29.82 4.71 15.42
CA PHE A 767 -30.31 3.76 16.41
C PHE A 767 -29.68 2.38 16.22
N GLN A 768 -29.55 1.63 17.31
CA GLN A 768 -29.10 0.24 17.30
C GLN A 768 -30.15 -0.67 17.94
N MET A 769 -30.49 -1.77 17.26
CA MET A 769 -31.39 -2.82 17.75
C MET A 769 -30.77 -4.21 17.52
N TYR A 770 -31.30 -5.22 18.21
CA TYR A 770 -30.89 -6.61 18.08
C TYR A 770 -32.11 -7.52 17.92
N TYR A 771 -32.07 -8.34 16.87
CA TYR A 771 -33.06 -9.39 16.61
C TYR A 771 -32.34 -10.73 16.47
N ASP A 772 -32.64 -11.71 17.32
CA ASP A 772 -31.92 -13.00 17.35
C ASP A 772 -30.38 -12.87 17.47
N ASP A 773 -29.93 -11.87 18.24
CA ASP A 773 -28.53 -11.41 18.39
C ASP A 773 -27.87 -10.83 17.12
N LEU A 774 -28.63 -10.64 16.03
CA LEU A 774 -28.19 -9.93 14.84
C LEU A 774 -28.37 -8.42 15.03
N PRO A 775 -27.33 -7.60 14.82
CA PRO A 775 -27.42 -6.16 14.97
C PRO A 775 -28.12 -5.51 13.77
N ILE A 776 -28.93 -4.51 14.07
CA ILE A 776 -29.63 -3.65 13.12
C ILE A 776 -29.27 -2.21 13.43
N TRP A 777 -28.93 -1.44 12.39
CA TRP A 777 -28.67 -0.01 12.49
C TRP A 777 -29.53 0.74 11.48
N GLY A 778 -29.94 1.95 11.85
CA GLY A 778 -30.63 2.87 10.95
C GLY A 778 -30.52 4.31 11.44
N PHE A 779 -30.73 5.25 10.53
CA PHE A 779 -30.77 6.68 10.85
C PHE A 779 -32.18 7.09 11.24
N LEU A 780 -32.27 8.10 12.10
CA LEU A 780 -33.54 8.63 12.60
C LEU A 780 -34.25 9.56 11.61
N GLY A 781 -33.49 10.28 10.80
CA GLY A 781 -34.03 11.26 9.87
C GLY A 781 -33.06 11.64 8.77
N LYS A 782 -33.44 12.65 7.99
CA LYS A 782 -32.61 13.26 6.95
C LYS A 782 -32.71 14.78 7.01
N VAL A 783 -31.65 15.45 6.59
CA VAL A 783 -31.62 16.90 6.37
C VAL A 783 -31.63 17.17 4.88
N GLU A 784 -32.52 18.06 4.41
CA GLU A 784 -32.52 18.55 3.03
C GLU A 784 -32.14 20.03 3.01
N LYS A 785 -31.28 20.41 2.06
CA LYS A 785 -30.86 21.80 1.83
C LYS A 785 -31.52 22.32 0.56
N GLU A 786 -32.41 23.29 0.70
CA GLU A 786 -32.86 24.14 -0.41
C GLU A 786 -31.96 25.39 -0.44
N GLY A 787 -31.47 25.82 -1.61
CA GLY A 787 -30.73 27.08 -1.77
C GLY A 787 -29.24 27.07 -1.39
N LYS A 788 -28.46 28.00 -1.99
CA LYS A 788 -26.99 27.96 -1.99
C LYS A 788 -26.31 28.67 -0.80
N ASN A 789 -26.89 29.70 -0.17
CA ASN A 789 -26.07 30.64 0.62
C ASN A 789 -26.61 31.15 1.98
N ASP A 790 -27.78 30.73 2.50
CA ASP A 790 -28.23 31.16 3.84
C ASP A 790 -28.36 29.99 4.85
N PRO A 791 -27.96 30.17 6.13
CA PRO A 791 -28.07 29.13 7.17
C PRO A 791 -29.50 28.75 7.58
N SER A 792 -30.52 29.49 7.11
CA SER A 792 -31.92 29.35 7.53
C SER A 792 -32.79 28.43 6.66
N GLU A 793 -32.22 27.71 5.70
CA GLU A 793 -32.99 26.90 4.71
C GLU A 793 -32.86 25.37 4.90
N TYR A 794 -32.29 24.88 6.01
CA TYR A 794 -32.23 23.44 6.28
C TYR A 794 -33.59 22.91 6.78
N LYS A 795 -34.18 21.97 6.04
CA LYS A 795 -35.38 21.23 6.47
C LYS A 795 -34.99 19.92 7.14
N TYR A 796 -35.62 19.63 8.28
CA TYR A 796 -35.32 18.47 9.11
C TYR A 796 -36.48 17.48 9.08
N TYR A 797 -36.23 16.26 8.60
CA TYR A 797 -37.26 15.24 8.45
C TYR A 797 -36.99 14.02 9.33
N LEU A 798 -38.00 13.55 10.06
CA LEU A 798 -37.96 12.34 10.87
C LEU A 798 -38.61 11.17 10.12
N PHE A 799 -37.98 9.98 10.13
CA PHE A 799 -38.58 8.77 9.57
C PHE A 799 -39.61 8.18 10.53
N LYS A 800 -40.82 7.91 10.03
CA LYS A 800 -41.90 7.30 10.83
C LYS A 800 -42.21 5.84 10.47
N HIS A 801 -41.64 5.30 9.39
CA HIS A 801 -41.91 3.94 8.92
C HIS A 801 -40.61 3.13 8.75
N LEU A 802 -40.55 1.95 9.40
CA LEU A 802 -39.43 1.00 9.32
C LEU A 802 -39.87 -0.31 8.62
N HIS A 803 -39.17 -0.68 7.55
CA HIS A 803 -39.41 -1.92 6.82
C HIS A 803 -38.35 -2.97 7.17
N PHE A 804 -38.77 -4.05 7.82
CA PHE A 804 -37.93 -5.19 8.18
C PHE A 804 -38.00 -6.28 7.10
N THR A 805 -36.86 -6.68 6.55
CA THR A 805 -36.76 -7.90 5.74
C THR A 805 -35.93 -8.92 6.52
N ILE A 806 -36.55 -10.06 6.85
CA ILE A 806 -35.95 -11.12 7.66
C ILE A 806 -35.74 -12.34 6.76
N PHE A 807 -34.51 -12.83 6.74
CA PHE A 807 -34.12 -14.01 6.00
C PHE A 807 -33.97 -15.20 6.95
N TYR A 808 -34.53 -16.34 6.56
CA TYR A 808 -34.52 -17.56 7.35
C TYR A 808 -34.00 -18.75 6.55
N ASN A 809 -33.52 -19.77 7.26
CA ASN A 809 -33.20 -21.07 6.71
C ASN A 809 -33.76 -22.13 7.66
N LYS A 810 -34.76 -22.88 7.18
CA LYS A 810 -35.52 -23.85 7.99
C LYS A 810 -36.12 -23.21 9.25
N ASP A 811 -35.65 -23.62 10.43
CA ASP A 811 -36.14 -23.21 11.75
C ASP A 811 -35.34 -22.05 12.36
N ARG A 812 -34.43 -21.39 11.61
CA ARG A 812 -33.52 -20.38 12.16
C ARG A 812 -33.50 -19.08 11.35
N VAL A 813 -33.30 -17.97 12.06
CA VAL A 813 -33.06 -16.66 11.47
C VAL A 813 -31.60 -16.55 11.06
N ILE A 814 -31.37 -16.11 9.82
CA ILE A 814 -30.04 -15.99 9.23
C ILE A 814 -29.65 -14.52 9.11
N GLU A 815 -30.53 -13.69 8.59
CA GLU A 815 -30.21 -12.28 8.32
C GLU A 815 -31.42 -11.40 8.58
N VAL A 816 -31.18 -10.17 9.03
CA VAL A 816 -32.22 -9.16 9.18
C VAL A 816 -31.73 -7.84 8.63
N THR A 817 -32.61 -7.12 7.94
CA THR A 817 -32.36 -5.77 7.45
C THR A 817 -33.53 -4.88 7.81
N ALA A 818 -33.23 -3.69 8.31
CA ALA A 818 -34.22 -2.64 8.51
C ALA A 818 -33.91 -1.49 7.57
N GLN A 819 -34.93 -1.01 6.87
CA GLN A 819 -34.83 0.14 5.97
C GLN A 819 -35.85 1.19 6.41
N SER A 820 -35.39 2.43 6.60
CA SER A 820 -36.28 3.56 6.80
C SER A 820 -36.86 4.01 5.46
N ASP A 821 -38.18 4.22 5.41
CA ASP A 821 -38.85 4.64 4.18
C ASP A 821 -38.66 6.15 3.94
N LEU A 822 -37.99 6.48 2.83
CA LEU A 822 -37.64 7.85 2.43
C LEU A 822 -38.86 8.72 2.11
N ASN A 823 -39.98 8.10 1.74
CA ASN A 823 -41.22 8.79 1.36
C ASN A 823 -42.13 9.04 2.58
N ASN A 824 -41.96 8.25 3.65
CA ASN A 824 -42.75 8.34 4.87
C ASN A 824 -41.99 9.12 5.96
N VAL A 825 -41.98 10.44 5.81
CA VAL A 825 -41.30 11.38 6.72
C VAL A 825 -42.27 12.34 7.41
N VAL A 826 -41.80 12.94 8.50
CA VAL A 826 -42.45 14.03 9.22
C VAL A 826 -41.51 15.23 9.27
N ASP A 827 -42.00 16.41 8.88
CA ASP A 827 -41.25 17.66 8.95
C ASP A 827 -41.19 18.18 10.40
N LEU A 828 -39.97 18.41 10.88
CA LEU A 828 -39.65 18.92 12.21
C LEU A 828 -39.09 20.35 12.17
N THR A 829 -39.11 21.04 11.03
CA THR A 829 -38.41 22.33 10.84
C THR A 829 -38.99 23.45 11.71
N GLU A 830 -40.29 23.43 11.98
CA GLU A 830 -40.96 24.44 12.81
C GLU A 830 -41.19 23.96 14.25
N ASP A 831 -41.12 24.86 15.24
CA ASP A 831 -41.37 24.56 16.66
C ASP A 831 -42.88 24.46 17.00
N LYS A 832 -43.56 23.52 16.34
CA LYS A 832 -44.99 23.23 16.53
C LYS A 832 -45.20 21.84 17.09
N GLU A 833 -46.36 21.62 17.72
CA GLU A 833 -46.75 20.27 18.15
C GLU A 833 -47.05 19.41 16.92
N VAL A 834 -46.48 18.19 16.87
CA VAL A 834 -46.63 17.29 15.73
C VAL A 834 -47.13 15.92 16.21
N ASN A 835 -48.21 15.43 15.58
CA ASN A 835 -48.69 14.08 15.80
C ASN A 835 -47.94 13.11 14.88
N VAL A 836 -47.25 12.13 15.47
CA VAL A 836 -46.47 11.13 14.73
C VAL A 836 -47.05 9.74 14.97
N GLU A 837 -47.36 9.04 13.89
CA GLU A 837 -47.76 7.63 13.92
C GLU A 837 -46.57 6.79 13.43
N PHE A 838 -45.94 6.06 14.34
CA PHE A 838 -44.83 5.16 14.01
C PHE A 838 -45.39 3.84 13.49
N MET A 839 -44.94 3.44 12.31
CA MET A 839 -45.41 2.25 11.59
C MET A 839 -44.25 1.33 11.25
N TYR A 840 -44.54 0.05 11.03
CA TYR A 840 -43.56 -0.91 10.56
C TYR A 840 -44.16 -1.96 9.63
N SER A 841 -43.30 -2.54 8.80
CA SER A 841 -43.63 -3.64 7.89
C SER A 841 -42.59 -4.76 8.01
N VAL A 842 -43.01 -6.00 7.74
CA VAL A 842 -42.19 -7.20 7.92
C VAL A 842 -42.36 -8.11 6.70
N LYS A 843 -41.24 -8.51 6.09
CA LYS A 843 -41.21 -9.50 5.00
C LYS A 843 -40.22 -10.60 5.28
N TRP A 844 -40.68 -11.85 5.21
CA TRP A 844 -39.87 -13.04 5.37
C TRP A 844 -39.38 -13.59 4.01
N LYS A 845 -38.11 -13.97 3.93
CA LYS A 845 -37.49 -14.53 2.72
C LYS A 845 -36.63 -15.76 3.05
N GLU A 846 -36.76 -16.81 2.26
CA GLU A 846 -35.97 -18.03 2.46
C GLU A 846 -34.54 -17.88 1.89
N THR A 847 -33.55 -18.49 2.55
CA THR A 847 -32.13 -18.47 2.13
C THR A 847 -31.47 -19.83 2.33
N GLU A 848 -30.47 -20.12 1.47
CA GLU A 848 -29.67 -21.36 1.55
C GLU A 848 -28.44 -21.24 2.44
N ILE A 849 -28.18 -20.05 3.01
CA ILE A 849 -26.98 -19.80 3.81
C ILE A 849 -27.06 -20.62 5.11
N PRO A 850 -26.04 -21.43 5.43
CA PRO A 850 -26.04 -22.19 6.67
C PRO A 850 -25.87 -21.25 7.88
N PHE A 851 -26.44 -21.63 9.03
CA PHE A 851 -26.45 -20.81 10.24
C PHE A 851 -25.05 -20.36 10.69
N GLU A 852 -24.04 -21.20 10.46
CA GLU A 852 -22.64 -20.93 10.81
C GLU A 852 -22.05 -19.74 10.03
N LYS A 853 -22.56 -19.47 8.82
CA LYS A 853 -22.11 -18.37 7.94
C LYS A 853 -22.99 -17.13 8.01
N ARG A 854 -23.97 -17.09 8.92
CA ARG A 854 -24.93 -15.99 9.00
C ARG A 854 -24.30 -14.62 9.26
N MET A 855 -23.12 -14.61 9.89
CA MET A 855 -22.38 -13.38 10.20
C MET A 855 -21.43 -12.91 9.08
N ASP A 856 -21.26 -13.72 8.02
CA ASP A 856 -20.36 -13.39 6.91
C ASP A 856 -20.76 -12.07 6.26
N LYS A 857 -22.06 -11.80 6.12
CA LYS A 857 -22.58 -10.53 5.58
C LYS A 857 -22.07 -9.32 6.35
N TYR A 858 -22.14 -9.35 7.68
CA TYR A 858 -21.73 -8.24 8.54
C TYR A 858 -20.20 -8.06 8.52
N SER A 859 -19.45 -9.16 8.35
CA SER A 859 -18.00 -9.11 8.12
C SER A 859 -17.63 -8.56 6.73
N GLN A 860 -18.43 -8.87 5.70
CA GLN A 860 -18.23 -8.46 4.31
C GLN A 860 -18.61 -6.99 4.07
N SER A 861 -19.65 -6.47 4.72
CA SER A 861 -19.99 -5.04 4.65
C SER A 861 -18.90 -4.14 5.24
N SER A 862 -18.12 -4.64 6.19
CA SER A 862 -16.90 -3.98 6.67
C SER A 862 -15.67 -4.21 5.77
N SER A 863 -15.68 -5.25 4.93
CA SER A 863 -14.57 -5.66 4.07
C SER A 863 -14.94 -5.65 2.59
N LEU A 864 -14.77 -4.51 1.93
CA LEU A 864 -14.89 -4.44 0.47
C LEU A 864 -13.72 -5.25 -0.16
N PRO A 865 -13.97 -6.25 -1.05
CA PRO A 865 -12.93 -7.19 -1.53
C PRO A 865 -11.72 -6.52 -2.18
N HIS A 866 -11.91 -5.41 -2.89
CA HIS A 866 -10.83 -4.65 -3.55
C HIS A 866 -9.87 -3.96 -2.56
N HIS A 867 -10.31 -3.66 -1.34
CA HIS A 867 -9.47 -3.00 -0.33
C HIS A 867 -8.56 -4.01 0.37
N LEU A 868 -9.02 -5.25 0.58
CA LEU A 868 -8.31 -6.32 1.30
C LEU A 868 -7.00 -6.74 0.61
N GLU A 869 -7.01 -6.82 -0.72
CA GLU A 869 -5.83 -7.22 -1.50
C GLU A 869 -4.76 -6.11 -1.46
N ILE A 870 -5.16 -4.84 -1.57
CA ILE A 870 -4.24 -3.70 -1.43
C ILE A 870 -3.63 -3.65 -0.03
N HIS A 871 -4.39 -4.02 1.02
CA HIS A 871 -3.84 -4.19 2.38
C HIS A 871 -2.81 -5.30 2.44
N TRP A 872 -3.13 -6.50 1.94
CA TRP A 872 -2.16 -7.59 1.89
C TRP A 872 -0.88 -7.20 1.16
N PHE A 873 -0.98 -6.49 0.03
CA PHE A 873 0.19 -6.03 -0.71
C PHE A 873 1.00 -4.97 0.04
N SER A 874 0.35 -4.00 0.68
CA SER A 874 1.02 -2.98 1.51
C SER A 874 1.67 -3.59 2.76
N ILE A 875 1.01 -4.57 3.39
CA ILE A 875 1.49 -5.26 4.59
C ILE A 875 2.67 -6.17 4.24
N ILE A 876 2.60 -6.93 3.14
CA ILE A 876 3.73 -7.75 2.68
C ILE A 876 4.92 -6.84 2.33
N ASN A 877 4.69 -5.74 1.62
CA ASN A 877 5.76 -4.81 1.27
C ASN A 877 6.41 -4.16 2.52
N SER A 878 5.59 -3.75 3.50
CA SER A 878 6.07 -3.19 4.75
C SER A 878 6.80 -4.24 5.60
N CYS A 879 6.29 -5.48 5.67
CA CYS A 879 6.92 -6.60 6.36
C CYS A 879 8.27 -6.98 5.73
N VAL A 880 8.34 -7.12 4.41
CA VAL A 880 9.58 -7.41 3.68
C VAL A 880 10.59 -6.29 3.90
N THR A 881 10.17 -5.03 3.82
CA THR A 881 11.04 -3.88 4.06
C THR A 881 11.59 -3.88 5.49
N VAL A 882 10.74 -4.09 6.49
CA VAL A 882 11.14 -4.11 7.91
C VAL A 882 12.05 -5.30 8.20
N LEU A 883 11.80 -6.48 7.64
CA LEU A 883 12.67 -7.64 7.77
C LEU A 883 14.03 -7.42 7.08
N LEU A 884 14.06 -6.77 5.92
CA LEU A 884 15.30 -6.39 5.24
C LEU A 884 16.08 -5.35 6.04
N LEU A 885 15.43 -4.32 6.58
CA LEU A 885 16.06 -3.30 7.42
C LEU A 885 16.60 -3.86 8.74
N THR A 886 15.83 -4.74 9.40
CA THR A 886 16.25 -5.39 10.66
C THR A 886 17.36 -6.40 10.43
N GLY A 887 17.25 -7.25 9.40
CA GLY A 887 18.33 -8.15 8.99
C GLY A 887 19.60 -7.38 8.64
N PHE A 888 19.45 -6.24 7.94
CA PHE A 888 20.56 -5.38 7.60
C PHE A 888 21.25 -4.76 8.83
N LEU A 889 20.50 -4.10 9.71
CA LEU A 889 21.08 -3.53 10.93
C LEU A 889 21.66 -4.65 11.84
N ALA A 890 21.12 -5.87 11.79
CA ALA A 890 21.70 -7.03 12.48
C ALA A 890 23.05 -7.43 11.89
N THR A 891 23.19 -7.43 10.56
CA THR A 891 24.50 -7.67 9.92
C THR A 891 25.53 -6.59 10.25
N ILE A 892 25.12 -5.31 10.33
CA ILE A 892 26.02 -4.24 10.80
C ILE A 892 26.45 -4.51 12.23
N LEU A 893 25.50 -4.72 13.13
CA LEU A 893 25.79 -4.93 14.55
C LEU A 893 26.70 -6.14 14.73
N MET A 894 26.43 -7.25 14.04
CA MET A 894 27.28 -8.45 14.07
C MET A 894 28.66 -8.22 13.46
N ARG A 895 28.78 -7.44 12.39
CA ARG A 895 30.08 -7.13 11.77
C ARG A 895 30.90 -6.17 12.63
N VAL A 896 30.27 -5.15 13.21
CA VAL A 896 30.89 -4.22 14.15
C VAL A 896 31.32 -4.97 15.40
N LEU A 897 30.44 -5.76 16.00
CA LEU A 897 30.78 -6.62 17.14
C LEU A 897 31.91 -7.59 16.80
N LYS A 898 31.88 -8.26 15.64
CA LYS A 898 32.96 -9.17 15.22
C LYS A 898 34.30 -8.44 15.07
N ASN A 899 34.29 -7.27 14.44
CA ASN A 899 35.49 -6.46 14.31
C ASN A 899 36.01 -5.97 15.67
N ASP A 900 35.11 -5.54 16.56
CA ASP A 900 35.45 -5.09 17.90
C ASP A 900 35.97 -6.25 18.76
N PHE A 901 35.38 -7.44 18.67
CA PHE A 901 35.92 -8.65 19.32
C PHE A 901 37.30 -9.03 18.78
N VAL A 902 37.53 -8.97 17.46
CA VAL A 902 38.85 -9.26 16.87
C VAL A 902 39.89 -8.23 17.31
N LYS A 903 39.51 -6.94 17.35
CA LYS A 903 40.38 -5.87 17.87
C LYS A 903 40.77 -6.14 19.33
N TYR A 904 39.78 -6.37 20.20
CA TYR A 904 40.05 -6.61 21.62
C TYR A 904 40.74 -7.94 21.93
N ALA A 905 40.61 -8.96 21.07
CA ALA A 905 41.35 -10.21 21.19
C ALA A 905 42.83 -10.03 20.83
N HIS A 906 43.16 -9.19 19.84
CA HIS A 906 44.54 -8.85 19.52
C HIS A 906 45.19 -7.93 20.58
N ASP A 907 44.42 -7.02 21.19
CA ASP A 907 44.92 -6.15 22.26
C ASP A 907 45.28 -6.92 23.56
N GLU A 908 44.72 -8.12 23.79
CA GLU A 908 45.08 -8.99 24.93
C GLU A 908 46.47 -9.65 24.81
N GLU A 909 47.00 -9.78 23.58
CA GLU A 909 48.34 -10.33 23.34
C GLU A 909 49.44 -9.26 23.43
N SER A 910 49.09 -7.97 23.32
CA SER A 910 50.02 -6.85 23.50
C SER A 910 50.01 -6.35 24.95
N THR A 911 50.85 -6.95 25.80
CA THR A 911 51.20 -6.38 27.11
C THR A 911 51.97 -5.08 26.90
N GLU A 912 51.29 -3.93 27.04
CA GLU A 912 51.77 -2.62 27.53
C GLU A 912 50.95 -1.44 26.93
N ASP A 913 50.32 -0.67 27.82
CA ASP A 913 49.95 0.75 27.68
C ASP A 913 48.93 1.22 26.62
N GLN A 914 48.10 0.36 26.02
CA GLN A 914 46.90 0.86 25.31
C GLN A 914 45.72 1.02 26.27
N GLU A 915 45.30 2.27 26.47
CA GLU A 915 44.08 2.62 27.21
C GLU A 915 42.88 1.85 26.63
N GLU A 916 42.27 0.97 27.43
CA GLU A 916 41.05 0.26 27.05
C GLU A 916 39.97 1.28 26.66
N THR A 917 39.60 1.35 25.38
CA THR A 917 38.59 2.31 24.88
C THR A 917 37.29 1.60 24.54
N GLY A 918 36.15 2.28 24.76
CA GLY A 918 34.83 1.76 24.40
C GLY A 918 34.17 0.91 25.47
N TRP A 919 33.27 -0.01 25.09
CA TRP A 919 32.39 -0.69 26.05
C TRP A 919 33.13 -1.66 27.00
N LYS A 920 34.30 -2.21 26.63
CA LYS A 920 35.14 -3.04 27.53
C LYS A 920 35.60 -2.25 28.77
N TYR A 921 35.86 -0.96 28.61
CA TYR A 921 36.39 -0.07 29.65
C TYR A 921 35.45 0.13 30.84
N ILE A 922 34.14 0.01 30.62
CA ILE A 922 33.10 0.26 31.63
C ILE A 922 32.63 -1.03 32.34
N HIS A 923 33.32 -2.16 32.17
CA HIS A 923 32.94 -3.45 32.76
C HIS A 923 32.70 -3.38 34.29
N GLY A 924 33.43 -2.50 34.99
CA GLY A 924 33.30 -2.27 36.43
C GLY A 924 32.11 -1.41 36.89
N ASP A 925 31.38 -0.77 35.98
CA ASP A 925 30.26 0.14 36.32
C ASP A 925 28.92 -0.24 35.68
N VAL A 926 28.92 -1.07 34.63
CA VAL A 926 27.73 -1.46 33.85
C VAL A 926 26.63 -2.14 34.68
N PHE A 927 27.01 -2.97 35.65
CA PHE A 927 26.06 -3.72 36.49
C PHE A 927 25.69 -3.00 37.79
N ARG A 928 26.05 -1.72 37.94
CA ARG A 928 25.67 -0.91 39.11
C ARG A 928 24.15 -0.73 39.14
N TYR A 929 23.55 -1.04 40.28
CA TYR A 929 22.09 -0.96 40.43
C TYR A 929 21.56 0.48 40.30
N PRO A 930 20.37 0.67 39.68
CA PRO A 930 19.79 2.00 39.46
C PRO A 930 19.34 2.67 40.77
N LYS A 931 19.33 4.01 40.81
CA LYS A 931 18.90 4.79 42.00
C LYS A 931 17.49 4.44 42.48
N TYR A 932 16.54 4.26 41.55
CA TYR A 932 15.13 3.96 41.84
C TYR A 932 14.74 2.51 41.52
N LYS A 933 15.38 1.55 42.21
CA LYS A 933 15.21 0.09 41.98
C LYS A 933 13.75 -0.40 42.08
N SER A 934 12.95 0.18 42.98
CA SER A 934 11.54 -0.21 43.19
C SER A 934 10.64 0.19 42.01
N VAL A 935 10.79 1.40 41.49
CA VAL A 935 9.97 1.89 40.36
C VAL A 935 10.28 1.08 39.10
N LEU A 936 11.57 0.80 38.84
CA LEU A 936 11.96 0.00 37.68
C LEU A 936 11.41 -1.44 37.78
N ALA A 937 11.53 -2.07 38.96
CA ALA A 937 11.01 -3.42 39.16
C ALA A 937 9.48 -3.50 39.03
N ALA A 938 8.76 -2.51 39.57
CA ALA A 938 7.32 -2.38 39.42
C ALA A 938 6.89 -2.14 37.96
N ALA A 939 7.64 -1.30 37.22
CA ALA A 939 7.38 -1.02 35.81
C ALA A 939 7.61 -2.24 34.91
N VAL A 940 8.71 -2.97 35.14
CA VAL A 940 9.00 -4.23 34.43
C VAL A 940 7.97 -5.32 34.76
N GLY A 941 7.52 -5.40 36.01
CA GLY A 941 6.46 -6.33 36.41
C GLY A 941 5.12 -6.01 35.75
N SER A 942 4.70 -4.74 35.79
CA SER A 942 3.47 -4.27 35.16
C SER A 942 3.49 -4.45 33.64
N GLY A 943 4.61 -4.13 32.97
CA GLY A 943 4.72 -4.34 31.53
C GLY A 943 4.79 -5.81 31.14
N THR A 944 5.36 -6.68 31.97
CA THR A 944 5.30 -8.15 31.76
C THR A 944 3.86 -8.67 31.87
N GLN A 945 3.07 -8.15 32.81
CA GLN A 945 1.65 -8.47 32.92
C GLN A 945 0.88 -8.10 31.64
N LEU A 946 1.04 -6.87 31.17
CA LEU A 946 0.38 -6.38 29.96
C LEU A 946 0.81 -7.14 28.70
N PHE A 947 2.08 -7.53 28.62
CA PHE A 947 2.58 -8.40 27.57
C PHE A 947 1.88 -9.77 27.57
N THR A 948 1.78 -10.40 28.74
CA THR A 948 1.10 -11.70 28.85
C THR A 948 -0.40 -11.60 28.56
N LEU A 949 -1.06 -10.54 29.06
CA LEU A 949 -2.46 -10.22 28.75
C LEU A 949 -2.68 -10.16 27.22
N THR A 950 -1.84 -9.39 26.53
CA THR A 950 -1.96 -9.18 25.08
C THR A 950 -1.78 -10.49 24.30
N ILE A 951 -0.81 -11.34 24.70
CA ILE A 951 -0.63 -12.67 24.09
C ILE A 951 -1.86 -13.55 24.30
N PHE A 952 -2.41 -13.62 25.51
CA PHE A 952 -3.59 -14.44 25.78
C PHE A 952 -4.80 -13.97 24.97
N ILE A 953 -4.99 -12.66 24.82
CA ILE A 953 -6.04 -12.10 23.97
C ILE A 953 -5.83 -12.51 22.51
N PHE A 954 -4.61 -12.40 21.97
CA PHE A 954 -4.36 -12.87 20.62
C PHE A 954 -4.60 -14.37 20.45
N LEU A 955 -4.22 -15.20 21.41
CA LEU A 955 -4.49 -16.64 21.36
C LEU A 955 -5.99 -16.95 21.35
N LEU A 956 -6.78 -16.28 22.20
CA LEU A 956 -8.24 -16.42 22.20
C LEU A 956 -8.88 -15.89 20.91
N ALA A 957 -8.33 -14.81 20.34
CA ALA A 957 -8.77 -14.27 19.06
C ALA A 957 -8.51 -15.24 17.90
N LEU A 958 -7.33 -15.89 17.87
CA LEU A 958 -6.98 -16.90 16.88
C LEU A 958 -7.84 -18.18 16.99
N VAL A 959 -8.24 -18.55 18.22
CA VAL A 959 -9.19 -19.65 18.46
C VAL A 959 -10.62 -19.28 18.03
N GLY A 960 -10.91 -18.00 17.80
CA GLY A 960 -12.24 -17.52 17.39
C GLY A 960 -13.17 -17.21 18.57
N VAL A 961 -12.67 -17.00 19.78
CA VAL A 961 -13.54 -16.71 20.95
C VAL A 961 -14.25 -15.35 20.82
N PHE A 962 -13.64 -14.40 20.10
CA PHE A 962 -14.16 -13.04 19.90
C PHE A 962 -14.98 -12.87 18.61
N TYR A 963 -15.64 -13.93 18.13
CA TYR A 963 -16.58 -13.76 17.01
C TYR A 963 -17.65 -12.70 17.36
N PRO A 964 -18.14 -11.92 16.37
CA PRO A 964 -19.09 -10.82 16.58
C PRO A 964 -20.40 -11.21 17.30
N TYR A 965 -20.68 -12.51 17.42
CA TYR A 965 -21.84 -13.07 18.09
C TYR A 965 -21.78 -12.93 19.63
N ASN A 966 -20.60 -13.08 20.25
CA ASN A 966 -20.48 -12.97 21.71
C ASN A 966 -20.24 -11.52 22.14
N ARG A 967 -21.34 -10.77 22.30
CA ARG A 967 -21.32 -9.37 22.76
C ARG A 967 -20.56 -9.25 24.08
N GLY A 968 -19.65 -8.28 24.15
CA GLY A 968 -18.86 -8.03 25.36
C GLY A 968 -17.83 -9.11 25.73
N ALA A 969 -17.61 -10.15 24.90
CA ALA A 969 -16.61 -11.18 25.18
C ALA A 969 -15.19 -10.61 25.30
N LEU A 970 -14.86 -9.62 24.47
CA LEU A 970 -13.55 -8.96 24.51
C LEU A 970 -13.34 -8.23 25.85
N PHE A 971 -14.31 -7.42 26.29
CA PHE A 971 -14.23 -6.69 27.55
C PHE A 971 -14.25 -7.60 28.78
N THR A 972 -15.06 -8.66 28.78
CA THR A 972 -15.03 -9.67 29.85
C THR A 972 -13.68 -10.40 29.90
N ALA A 973 -13.16 -10.85 28.76
CA ALA A 973 -11.84 -11.49 28.68
C ALA A 973 -10.73 -10.56 29.16
N LEU A 974 -10.77 -9.26 28.80
CA LEU A 974 -9.83 -8.26 29.29
C LEU A 974 -9.81 -8.20 30.83
N VAL A 975 -10.98 -8.06 31.46
CA VAL A 975 -11.07 -7.95 32.93
C VAL A 975 -10.61 -9.24 33.63
N VAL A 976 -11.07 -10.40 33.13
CA VAL A 976 -10.76 -11.70 33.74
C VAL A 976 -9.28 -12.06 33.57
N ILE A 977 -8.73 -11.94 32.36
CA ILE A 977 -7.31 -12.27 32.09
C ILE A 977 -6.40 -11.27 32.81
N TYR A 978 -6.79 -9.99 32.91
CA TYR A 978 -6.04 -9.01 33.69
C TYR A 978 -5.94 -9.41 35.16
N ALA A 979 -7.05 -9.85 35.77
CA ALA A 979 -7.06 -10.34 37.15
C ALA A 979 -6.19 -11.60 37.34
N LEU A 980 -6.23 -12.55 36.40
CA LEU A 980 -5.44 -13.79 36.45
C LEU A 980 -3.93 -13.54 36.25
N THR A 981 -3.57 -12.62 35.37
CA THR A 981 -2.16 -12.29 35.06
C THR A 981 -1.47 -11.46 36.16
N ALA A 982 -2.22 -10.94 37.14
CA ALA A 982 -1.66 -10.18 38.26
C ALA A 982 -0.62 -10.96 39.08
N GLY A 983 -0.76 -12.29 39.17
CA GLY A 983 0.25 -13.15 39.82
C GLY A 983 1.61 -13.11 39.11
N ILE A 984 1.63 -12.99 37.78
CA ILE A 984 2.86 -12.88 36.97
C ILE A 984 3.53 -11.52 37.24
N ALA A 985 2.73 -10.46 37.35
CA ALA A 985 3.21 -9.12 37.71
C ALA A 985 3.91 -9.13 39.07
N GLY A 986 3.25 -9.72 40.08
CA GLY A 986 3.77 -9.83 41.45
C GLY A 986 5.04 -10.66 41.50
N TYR A 987 5.07 -11.80 40.80
CA TYR A 987 6.24 -12.67 40.71
C TYR A 987 7.45 -11.95 40.10
N THR A 988 7.27 -11.34 38.94
CA THR A 988 8.36 -10.68 38.20
C THR A 988 8.86 -9.43 38.92
N ALA A 989 7.98 -8.60 39.47
CA ALA A 989 8.36 -7.42 40.23
C ALA A 989 9.10 -7.76 41.53
N ALA A 990 8.59 -8.71 42.32
CA ALA A 990 9.21 -9.10 43.59
C ALA A 990 10.54 -9.84 43.38
N SER A 991 10.60 -10.75 42.41
CA SER A 991 11.83 -11.49 42.07
C SER A 991 12.94 -10.53 41.63
N PHE A 992 12.64 -9.62 40.69
CA PHE A 992 13.62 -8.66 40.19
C PHE A 992 14.01 -7.62 41.24
N TYR A 993 13.08 -7.13 42.08
CA TYR A 993 13.41 -6.20 43.16
C TYR A 993 14.34 -6.84 44.21
N CYS A 994 14.10 -8.10 44.56
CA CYS A 994 14.97 -8.84 45.48
C CYS A 994 16.31 -9.23 44.86
N GLN A 995 16.39 -9.38 43.53
CA GLN A 995 17.66 -9.53 42.79
C GLN A 995 18.53 -8.27 42.87
N LEU A 996 17.92 -7.09 42.91
CA LEU A 996 18.63 -5.80 43.05
C LEU A 996 18.94 -5.43 44.53
N GLU A 997 18.93 -6.41 45.43
CA GLU A 997 19.13 -6.26 46.89
C GLU A 997 18.08 -5.38 47.59
N GLY A 998 16.85 -5.36 47.08
CA GLY A 998 15.73 -4.67 47.71
C GLY A 998 15.15 -5.41 48.94
N THR A 999 15.03 -4.71 50.07
CA THR A 999 14.50 -5.28 51.33
C THR A 999 12.98 -5.11 51.48
N ASN A 1000 12.43 -3.96 51.05
CA ASN A 1000 11.02 -3.59 51.23
C ASN A 1000 10.10 -4.11 50.09
N TRP A 1001 10.07 -5.43 49.90
CA TRP A 1001 9.33 -6.08 48.79
C TRP A 1001 7.82 -5.84 48.83
N VAL A 1002 7.22 -5.67 50.03
CA VAL A 1002 5.79 -5.35 50.18
C VAL A 1002 5.45 -3.99 49.58
N ARG A 1003 6.31 -2.97 49.81
CA ARG A 1003 6.14 -1.63 49.22
C ARG A 1003 6.29 -1.66 47.70
N ASN A 1004 7.20 -2.48 47.20
CA ASN A 1004 7.38 -2.71 45.76
C ASN A 1004 6.14 -3.36 45.13
N LEU A 1005 5.50 -4.29 45.83
CA LEU A 1005 4.30 -4.95 45.36
C LEU A 1005 3.09 -4.00 45.31
N LEU A 1006 2.91 -3.16 46.34
CA LEU A 1006 1.88 -2.12 46.36
C LEU A 1006 2.09 -1.12 45.21
N LEU A 1007 3.34 -0.74 44.94
CA LEU A 1007 3.68 0.10 43.79
C LEU A 1007 3.36 -0.59 42.45
N THR A 1008 3.60 -1.89 42.34
CA THR A 1008 3.30 -2.67 41.12
C THR A 1008 1.80 -2.73 40.86
N GLY A 1009 0.99 -2.96 41.90
CA GLY A 1009 -0.48 -2.93 41.78
C GLY A 1009 -1.03 -1.53 41.47
N GLY A 1010 -0.38 -0.47 41.97
CA GLY A 1010 -0.82 0.92 41.75
C GLY A 1010 -0.35 1.56 40.45
N LEU A 1011 0.75 1.11 39.84
CA LEU A 1011 1.41 1.81 38.73
C LEU A 1011 0.51 1.94 37.49
N PHE A 1012 -0.18 0.86 37.13
CA PHE A 1012 -1.14 0.87 36.02
C PHE A 1012 -2.59 1.10 36.49
N CYS A 1013 -3.02 0.45 37.57
CA CYS A 1013 -4.40 0.58 38.05
C CYS A 1013 -4.72 1.99 38.57
N GLY A 1014 -3.75 2.70 39.17
CA GLY A 1014 -3.97 4.04 39.73
C GLY A 1014 -4.37 5.06 38.65
N PRO A 1015 -3.53 5.29 37.62
CA PRO A 1015 -3.89 6.14 36.49
C PRO A 1015 -5.17 5.70 35.79
N LEU A 1016 -5.35 4.39 35.55
CA LEU A 1016 -6.56 3.85 34.93
C LEU A 1016 -7.82 4.15 35.75
N PHE A 1017 -7.76 4.00 37.07
CA PHE A 1017 -8.87 4.31 37.97
C PHE A 1017 -9.18 5.81 37.99
N LEU A 1018 -8.16 6.68 38.04
CA LEU A 1018 -8.34 8.13 37.99
C LEU A 1018 -8.98 8.58 36.67
N THR A 1019 -8.49 8.08 35.54
CA THR A 1019 -9.08 8.35 34.23
C THR A 1019 -10.49 7.80 34.16
N PHE A 1020 -10.74 6.58 34.61
CA PHE A 1020 -12.07 6.00 34.67
C PHE A 1020 -13.04 6.84 35.52
N CYS A 1021 -12.65 7.29 36.72
CA CYS A 1021 -13.47 8.15 37.57
C CYS A 1021 -13.80 9.48 36.88
N PHE A 1022 -12.82 10.10 36.22
CA PHE A 1022 -13.04 11.32 35.44
C PHE A 1022 -14.02 11.09 34.29
N LEU A 1023 -13.79 10.07 33.45
CA LEU A 1023 -14.65 9.76 32.31
C LEU A 1023 -16.06 9.34 32.73
N ASN A 1024 -16.20 8.56 33.80
CA ASN A 1024 -17.49 8.16 34.34
C ASN A 1024 -18.25 9.37 34.91
N THR A 1025 -17.56 10.36 35.51
CA THR A 1025 -18.18 11.61 35.95
C THR A 1025 -18.70 12.43 34.76
N VAL A 1026 -17.92 12.51 33.67
CA VAL A 1026 -18.37 13.14 32.41
C VAL A 1026 -19.59 12.39 31.85
N ALA A 1027 -19.57 11.06 31.81
CA ALA A 1027 -20.68 10.26 31.30
C ALA A 1027 -21.96 10.44 32.11
N ILE A 1028 -21.86 10.49 33.44
CA ILE A 1028 -23.00 10.79 34.33
C ILE A 1028 -23.53 12.20 34.06
N GLY A 1029 -22.65 13.19 33.87
CA GLY A 1029 -23.05 14.56 33.55
C GLY A 1029 -23.86 14.68 32.25
N TYR A 1030 -23.58 13.82 31.27
CA TYR A 1030 -24.33 13.74 30.01
C TYR A 1030 -25.49 12.73 30.05
N SER A 1031 -25.71 11.99 31.14
CA SER A 1031 -26.70 10.89 31.20
C SER A 1031 -26.51 9.83 30.11
N ALA A 1032 -25.26 9.60 29.66
CA ALA A 1032 -24.96 8.64 28.61
C ALA A 1032 -25.00 7.18 29.10
N THR A 1033 -25.36 6.25 28.22
CA THR A 1033 -25.32 4.79 28.46
C THR A 1033 -23.92 4.24 28.74
N ALA A 1034 -22.89 4.96 28.30
CA ALA A 1034 -21.49 4.70 28.66
C ALA A 1034 -21.20 4.88 30.17
N ALA A 1035 -22.08 5.56 30.91
CA ALA A 1035 -21.98 5.66 32.36
C ALA A 1035 -22.22 4.28 33.00
N LEU A 1036 -21.24 3.81 33.80
CA LEU A 1036 -21.36 2.54 34.49
C LEU A 1036 -22.22 2.71 35.76
N PRO A 1037 -23.20 1.83 36.00
CA PRO A 1037 -24.02 1.88 37.18
C PRO A 1037 -23.20 1.51 38.40
N PHE A 1038 -23.57 2.05 39.56
CA PHE A 1038 -22.84 1.84 40.82
C PHE A 1038 -22.62 0.36 41.15
N GLY A 1039 -23.61 -0.51 40.86
CA GLY A 1039 -23.48 -1.95 41.06
C GLY A 1039 -22.32 -2.58 40.28
N THR A 1040 -22.13 -2.20 39.02
CA THR A 1040 -21.01 -2.72 38.19
C THR A 1040 -19.67 -2.21 38.69
N ILE A 1041 -19.59 -0.95 39.15
CA ILE A 1041 -18.37 -0.39 39.74
C ILE A 1041 -17.98 -1.20 40.99
N VAL A 1042 -18.94 -1.54 41.84
CA VAL A 1042 -18.72 -2.39 43.02
C VAL A 1042 -18.25 -3.79 42.61
N VAL A 1043 -18.83 -4.39 41.57
CA VAL A 1043 -18.40 -5.70 41.05
C VAL A 1043 -16.95 -5.66 40.57
N ILE A 1044 -16.56 -4.65 39.79
CA ILE A 1044 -15.18 -4.49 39.31
C ILE A 1044 -14.21 -4.29 40.49
N PHE A 1045 -14.60 -3.48 41.47
CA PHE A 1045 -13.82 -3.28 42.69
C PHE A 1045 -13.67 -4.58 43.50
N LEU A 1046 -14.73 -5.38 43.63
CA LEU A 1046 -14.69 -6.68 44.30
C LEU A 1046 -13.80 -7.68 43.56
N ILE A 1047 -13.84 -7.73 42.23
CA ILE A 1047 -12.91 -8.57 41.44
C ILE A 1047 -11.46 -8.12 41.71
N TRP A 1048 -11.19 -6.81 41.71
CA TRP A 1048 -9.86 -6.28 41.98
C TRP A 1048 -9.38 -6.59 43.43
N ALA A 1049 -10.26 -6.43 44.42
CA ALA A 1049 -9.93 -6.63 45.83
C ALA A 1049 -9.83 -8.12 46.22
N LEU A 1050 -10.72 -8.97 45.72
CA LEU A 1050 -10.82 -10.39 46.11
C LEU A 1050 -10.03 -11.34 45.20
N VAL A 1051 -9.76 -10.95 43.96
CA VAL A 1051 -9.02 -11.79 42.99
C VAL A 1051 -7.66 -11.17 42.69
N THR A 1052 -7.61 -9.94 42.18
CA THR A 1052 -6.36 -9.33 41.70
C THR A 1052 -5.35 -9.12 42.82
N THR A 1053 -5.77 -8.57 43.98
CA THR A 1053 -4.85 -8.27 45.09
C THR A 1053 -4.28 -9.53 45.75
N PRO A 1054 -5.07 -10.57 46.05
CA PRO A 1054 -4.52 -11.82 46.59
C PRO A 1054 -3.61 -12.54 45.60
N LEU A 1055 -3.96 -12.61 44.30
CA LEU A 1055 -3.07 -13.21 43.30
C LEU A 1055 -1.76 -12.44 43.16
N LEU A 1056 -1.80 -11.10 43.21
CA LEU A 1056 -0.61 -10.24 43.20
C LEU A 1056 0.30 -10.56 44.40
N VAL A 1057 -0.26 -10.70 45.60
CA VAL A 1057 0.47 -11.06 46.83
C VAL A 1057 1.05 -12.47 46.76
N LEU A 1058 0.27 -13.46 46.33
CA LEU A 1058 0.75 -14.83 46.15
C LEU A 1058 1.89 -14.89 45.13
N GLY A 1059 1.75 -14.19 44.00
CA GLY A 1059 2.81 -14.02 43.02
C GLY A 1059 4.05 -13.37 43.62
N GLY A 1060 3.89 -12.31 44.41
CA GLY A 1060 4.98 -11.64 45.11
C GLY A 1060 5.72 -12.52 46.11
N ILE A 1061 5.01 -13.33 46.90
CA ILE A 1061 5.61 -14.30 47.84
C ILE A 1061 6.37 -15.38 47.06
N ALA A 1062 5.79 -15.89 45.97
CA ALA A 1062 6.47 -16.85 45.10
C ALA A 1062 7.73 -16.23 44.46
N GLY A 1063 7.68 -14.98 44.00
CA GLY A 1063 8.82 -14.27 43.41
C GLY A 1063 9.96 -14.02 44.40
N LYS A 1064 9.63 -13.70 45.66
CA LYS A 1064 10.59 -13.55 46.75
C LYS A 1064 11.28 -14.88 47.08
N ASN A 1065 10.53 -15.98 47.15
CA ASN A 1065 11.04 -17.29 47.53
C ASN A 1065 11.83 -17.96 46.41
N SER A 1066 11.50 -17.69 45.15
CA SER A 1066 12.15 -18.26 43.96
C SER A 1066 13.28 -17.38 43.40
N LYS A 1067 13.78 -16.39 44.15
CA LYS A 1067 14.83 -15.50 43.65
C LYS A 1067 16.15 -16.27 43.45
N ALA A 1068 16.66 -16.24 42.23
CA ALA A 1068 18.06 -16.53 41.97
C ALA A 1068 18.90 -15.29 42.29
N GLU A 1069 20.11 -15.46 42.84
CA GLU A 1069 21.04 -14.35 43.02
C GLU A 1069 21.37 -13.71 41.65
N PHE A 1070 21.44 -12.37 41.62
CA PHE A 1070 21.81 -11.66 40.42
C PHE A 1070 23.31 -11.84 40.15
N GLN A 1071 23.65 -12.89 39.40
CA GLN A 1071 25.02 -13.15 38.95
C GLN A 1071 25.42 -12.12 37.89
N ALA A 1072 26.01 -11.01 38.31
CA ALA A 1072 26.65 -10.05 37.42
C ALA A 1072 27.93 -10.70 36.85
N PRO A 1073 28.13 -10.67 35.51
CA PRO A 1073 29.34 -11.18 34.87
C PRO A 1073 30.64 -10.52 35.36
N CYS A 1074 30.58 -9.26 35.78
CA CYS A 1074 31.74 -8.48 36.22
C CYS A 1074 31.48 -7.88 37.62
N ARG A 1075 32.54 -7.74 38.42
CA ARG A 1075 32.47 -7.11 39.75
C ARG A 1075 32.43 -5.59 39.62
N THR A 1076 31.56 -4.94 40.40
CA THR A 1076 31.45 -3.47 40.38
C THR A 1076 32.54 -2.79 41.21
N THR A 1077 33.11 -1.69 40.69
CA THR A 1077 34.07 -0.83 41.40
C THR A 1077 33.39 0.02 42.48
N LYS A 1078 34.17 0.52 43.45
CA LYS A 1078 33.64 1.29 44.59
C LYS A 1078 33.07 2.65 44.17
N TYR A 1079 33.72 3.35 43.24
CA TYR A 1079 33.33 4.68 42.77
C TYR A 1079 32.89 4.63 41.31
N PRO A 1080 31.76 5.27 40.94
CA PRO A 1080 31.31 5.35 39.56
C PRO A 1080 32.22 6.28 38.75
N ARG A 1081 32.54 5.89 37.52
CA ARG A 1081 33.27 6.74 36.57
C ARG A 1081 32.42 7.92 36.06
N GLU A 1082 33.09 9.01 35.71
CA GLU A 1082 32.45 10.18 35.10
C GLU A 1082 32.09 9.90 33.64
N ILE A 1083 30.88 10.32 33.23
CA ILE A 1083 30.37 10.09 31.86
C ILE A 1083 30.91 11.21 30.96
N PRO A 1084 31.54 10.89 29.81
CA PRO A 1084 32.05 11.91 28.90
C PRO A 1084 30.92 12.78 28.31
N PRO A 1085 31.20 14.05 27.95
CA PRO A 1085 30.19 14.95 27.40
C PRO A 1085 29.68 14.44 26.04
N LEU A 1086 28.42 14.02 26.02
CA LEU A 1086 27.76 13.51 24.82
C LEU A 1086 27.27 14.67 23.91
N PRO A 1087 27.38 14.52 22.58
CA PRO A 1087 26.72 15.41 21.63
C PRO A 1087 25.21 15.48 21.86
N TRP A 1088 24.59 16.61 21.51
CA TRP A 1088 23.16 16.86 21.79
C TRP A 1088 22.24 15.72 21.31
N TYR A 1089 22.52 15.15 20.14
CA TYR A 1089 21.72 14.08 19.52
C TYR A 1089 21.85 12.70 20.20
N ARG A 1090 22.85 12.51 21.08
CA ARG A 1090 23.04 11.29 21.89
C ARG A 1090 22.47 11.41 23.30
N LYS A 1091 21.88 12.55 23.65
CA LYS A 1091 21.17 12.71 24.93
C LYS A 1091 19.89 11.85 24.94
N SER A 1092 19.37 11.58 26.14
CA SER A 1092 18.21 10.69 26.35
C SER A 1092 16.98 11.05 25.51
N LEU A 1093 16.62 12.35 25.40
CA LEU A 1093 15.41 12.76 24.69
C LEU A 1093 15.49 12.52 23.16
N PRO A 1094 16.52 12.98 22.44
CA PRO A 1094 16.69 12.64 21.02
C PRO A 1094 16.81 11.13 20.75
N GLN A 1095 17.50 10.40 21.64
CA GLN A 1095 17.64 8.96 21.51
C GLN A 1095 16.30 8.23 21.71
N MET A 1096 15.46 8.67 22.65
CA MET A 1096 14.10 8.16 22.81
C MET A 1096 13.21 8.46 21.60
N ALA A 1097 13.32 9.67 21.04
CA ALA A 1097 12.57 10.05 19.84
C ALA A 1097 12.96 9.18 18.63
N MET A 1098 14.26 8.98 18.41
CA MET A 1098 14.76 8.09 17.36
C MET A 1098 14.33 6.63 17.57
N ALA A 1099 14.38 6.15 18.82
CA ALA A 1099 13.99 4.78 19.17
C ALA A 1099 12.52 4.48 18.86
N GLY A 1100 11.63 5.46 19.10
CA GLY A 1100 10.19 5.28 18.97
C GLY A 1100 9.64 5.51 17.56
N PHE A 1101 10.30 6.36 16.77
CA PHE A 1101 9.85 6.71 15.41
C PHE A 1101 9.85 5.51 14.46
N LEU A 1102 10.90 4.68 14.51
CA LEU A 1102 11.05 3.54 13.62
C LEU A 1102 9.99 2.45 13.86
N PRO A 1103 9.76 1.95 15.10
CA PRO A 1103 8.66 1.03 15.37
C PRO A 1103 7.29 1.64 15.04
N PHE A 1104 7.10 2.95 15.27
CA PHE A 1104 5.87 3.65 14.91
C PHE A 1104 5.63 3.64 13.38
N SER A 1105 6.67 3.94 12.59
CA SER A 1105 6.58 3.92 11.12
C SER A 1105 6.23 2.54 10.55
N ALA A 1106 6.53 1.46 11.29
CA ALA A 1106 6.15 0.11 10.90
C ALA A 1106 4.67 -0.24 11.18
N ILE A 1107 4.01 0.44 12.12
CA ILE A 1107 2.65 0.09 12.58
C ILE A 1107 1.57 1.13 12.25
N TYR A 1108 1.94 2.34 11.79
CA TYR A 1108 0.97 3.45 11.69
C TYR A 1108 -0.23 3.15 10.77
N ILE A 1109 -0.05 2.33 9.73
CA ILE A 1109 -1.16 1.93 8.83
C ILE A 1109 -2.16 1.06 9.57
N GLU A 1110 -1.69 0.04 10.29
CA GLU A 1110 -2.57 -0.84 11.08
C GLU A 1110 -3.23 -0.07 12.23
N LEU A 1111 -2.50 0.90 12.81
CA LEU A 1111 -3.04 1.78 13.83
C LEU A 1111 -4.25 2.59 13.33
N TYR A 1112 -4.25 3.04 12.08
CA TYR A 1112 -5.41 3.68 11.45
C TYR A 1112 -6.63 2.75 11.43
N TYR A 1113 -6.45 1.48 11.06
CA TYR A 1113 -7.54 0.49 11.01
C TYR A 1113 -8.04 0.12 12.41
N ILE A 1114 -7.14 0.00 13.38
CA ILE A 1114 -7.50 -0.20 14.79
C ILE A 1114 -8.34 0.99 15.27
N PHE A 1115 -7.94 2.23 14.97
CA PHE A 1115 -8.70 3.42 15.40
C PHE A 1115 -10.05 3.52 14.69
N ALA A 1116 -10.11 3.26 13.38
CA ALA A 1116 -11.35 3.24 12.63
C ALA A 1116 -12.32 2.13 13.09
N SER A 1117 -11.80 1.06 13.70
CA SER A 1117 -12.62 -0.03 14.22
C SER A 1117 -13.05 0.16 15.67
N VAL A 1118 -12.16 0.67 16.53
CA VAL A 1118 -12.46 0.91 17.95
C VAL A 1118 -13.32 2.15 18.15
N TRP A 1119 -13.05 3.22 17.38
CA TRP A 1119 -13.74 4.51 17.47
C TRP A 1119 -14.58 4.83 16.24
N GLY A 1120 -14.92 3.83 15.44
CA GLY A 1120 -15.81 3.99 14.29
C GLY A 1120 -16.71 2.76 14.14
N HIS A 1121 -17.64 2.81 13.19
CA HIS A 1121 -18.63 1.75 12.99
C HIS A 1121 -18.13 0.57 12.13
N ARG A 1122 -16.80 0.42 11.97
CA ARG A 1122 -16.21 -0.66 11.16
C ARG A 1122 -15.77 -1.83 12.03
N ILE A 1123 -16.14 -3.04 11.66
CA ILE A 1123 -15.74 -4.26 12.38
C ILE A 1123 -14.43 -4.78 11.78
N TYR A 1124 -13.34 -4.78 12.55
CA TYR A 1124 -12.07 -5.39 12.13
C TYR A 1124 -12.00 -6.84 12.60
N THR A 1125 -12.11 -7.79 11.67
CA THR A 1125 -12.20 -9.24 11.97
C THR A 1125 -10.88 -9.99 11.76
N ILE A 1126 -9.83 -9.35 11.25
CA ILE A 1126 -8.59 -10.04 10.83
C ILE A 1126 -7.54 -10.06 11.95
N TYR A 1127 -7.85 -10.76 13.04
CA TYR A 1127 -6.95 -10.87 14.19
C TYR A 1127 -5.59 -11.52 13.86
N SER A 1128 -5.54 -12.38 12.84
CA SER A 1128 -4.30 -13.03 12.38
C SER A 1128 -3.25 -12.05 11.86
N ILE A 1129 -3.68 -11.00 11.14
CA ILE A 1129 -2.79 -9.95 10.63
C ILE A 1129 -2.28 -9.10 11.80
N LEU A 1130 -3.19 -8.70 12.68
CA LEU A 1130 -2.85 -7.90 13.86
C LEU A 1130 -1.82 -8.63 14.75
N PHE A 1131 -1.90 -9.96 14.85
CA PHE A 1131 -0.92 -10.76 15.57
C PHE A 1131 0.46 -10.76 14.92
N ILE A 1132 0.55 -10.88 13.59
CA ILE A 1132 1.82 -10.83 12.85
C ILE A 1132 2.47 -9.45 13.02
N VAL A 1133 1.70 -8.38 12.87
CA VAL A 1133 2.17 -7.00 13.04
C VAL A 1133 2.64 -6.76 14.48
N PHE A 1134 1.92 -7.31 15.47
CA PHE A 1134 2.35 -7.28 16.85
C PHE A 1134 3.72 -7.96 17.04
N ILE A 1135 3.95 -9.15 16.46
CA ILE A 1135 5.27 -9.82 16.53
C ILE A 1135 6.36 -8.95 15.91
N ILE A 1136 6.11 -8.35 14.75
CA ILE A 1136 7.08 -7.46 14.09
C ILE A 1136 7.41 -6.26 14.98
N LEU A 1137 6.40 -5.63 15.59
CA LEU A 1137 6.59 -4.53 16.53
C LEU A 1137 7.52 -4.93 17.68
N LEU A 1138 7.36 -6.14 18.24
CA LEU A 1138 8.22 -6.64 19.31
C LEU A 1138 9.67 -6.81 18.85
N ILE A 1139 9.88 -7.42 17.68
CA ILE A 1139 11.22 -7.66 17.13
C ILE A 1139 11.92 -6.33 16.85
N VAL A 1140 11.25 -5.40 16.16
CA VAL A 1140 11.82 -4.08 15.82
C VAL A 1140 12.15 -3.29 17.08
N THR A 1141 11.26 -3.27 18.07
CA THR A 1141 11.48 -2.57 19.34
C THR A 1141 12.65 -3.16 20.11
N ALA A 1142 12.71 -4.50 20.26
CA ALA A 1142 13.81 -5.18 20.92
C ALA A 1142 15.15 -4.91 20.23
N PHE A 1143 15.14 -4.89 18.90
CA PHE A 1143 16.35 -4.74 18.12
C PHE A 1143 16.92 -3.31 18.15
N ILE A 1144 16.06 -2.31 17.98
CA ILE A 1144 16.46 -0.89 18.06
C ILE A 1144 16.95 -0.54 19.46
N THR A 1145 16.26 -1.03 20.50
CA THR A 1145 16.71 -0.83 21.88
C THR A 1145 18.08 -1.44 22.14
N VAL A 1146 18.34 -2.67 21.65
CA VAL A 1146 19.67 -3.29 21.73
C VAL A 1146 20.73 -2.46 21.00
N ALA A 1147 20.47 -2.04 19.76
CA ALA A 1147 21.42 -1.24 18.99
C ALA A 1147 21.74 0.11 19.66
N LEU A 1148 20.74 0.77 20.21
CA LEU A 1148 20.92 2.03 20.93
C LEU A 1148 21.62 1.85 22.27
N THR A 1149 21.38 0.74 22.98
CA THR A 1149 22.18 0.41 24.17
C THR A 1149 23.63 0.10 23.83
N TYR A 1150 23.90 -0.53 22.69
CA TYR A 1150 25.27 -0.74 22.22
C TYR A 1150 25.99 0.58 21.97
N PHE A 1151 25.39 1.50 21.22
CA PHE A 1151 25.99 2.80 20.97
C PHE A 1151 26.16 3.65 22.22
N GLN A 1152 25.28 3.48 23.23
CA GLN A 1152 25.44 4.11 24.53
C GLN A 1152 26.67 3.56 25.26
N LEU A 1153 26.82 2.23 25.34
CA LEU A 1153 27.94 1.59 26.01
C LEU A 1153 29.28 1.86 25.29
N ALA A 1154 29.26 1.90 23.96
CA ALA A 1154 30.43 2.26 23.14
C ALA A 1154 30.84 3.73 23.32
N ALA A 1155 29.95 4.58 23.85
CA ALA A 1155 30.24 5.95 24.24
C ALA A 1155 30.54 6.10 25.75
N GLU A 1156 30.85 4.99 26.42
CA GLU A 1156 31.29 4.93 27.83
C GLU A 1156 30.22 5.38 28.84
N ASP A 1157 28.95 5.41 28.43
CA ASP A 1157 27.82 5.73 29.29
C ASP A 1157 27.23 4.45 29.89
N HIS A 1158 27.42 4.26 31.20
CA HIS A 1158 26.98 3.08 31.95
C HIS A 1158 25.51 3.17 32.44
N GLU A 1159 24.80 4.28 32.27
CA GLU A 1159 23.42 4.49 32.75
C GLU A 1159 22.35 3.91 31.80
N TRP A 1160 22.48 2.64 31.43
CA TRP A 1160 21.63 2.00 30.41
C TRP A 1160 20.28 1.49 30.94
N TRP A 1161 20.13 1.24 32.25
CA TRP A 1161 18.93 0.61 32.86
C TRP A 1161 17.63 1.36 32.55
N TRP A 1162 17.59 2.67 32.80
CA TRP A 1162 16.39 3.48 32.52
C TRP A 1162 16.28 3.83 31.04
N ARG A 1163 17.40 4.09 30.37
CA ARG A 1163 17.38 4.46 28.95
C ARG A 1163 16.86 3.35 28.07
N SER A 1164 17.26 2.10 28.30
CA SER A 1164 16.73 0.94 27.57
C SER A 1164 15.21 0.78 27.73
N PHE A 1165 14.70 0.98 28.95
CA PHE A 1165 13.25 0.97 29.22
C PHE A 1165 12.53 2.12 28.51
N LEU A 1166 13.04 3.35 28.61
CA LEU A 1166 12.44 4.54 27.99
C LEU A 1166 12.50 4.51 26.45
N CYS A 1167 13.58 4.01 25.86
CA CYS A 1167 13.73 3.83 24.42
C CYS A 1167 12.76 2.75 23.89
N GLY A 1168 12.52 1.67 24.64
CA GLY A 1168 11.52 0.67 24.27
C GLY A 1168 10.09 1.20 24.39
N GLY A 1169 9.81 1.97 25.45
CA GLY A 1169 8.48 2.52 25.68
C GLY A 1169 8.10 3.69 24.78
N SER A 1170 9.06 4.43 24.21
CA SER A 1170 8.82 5.69 23.52
C SER A 1170 7.88 5.58 22.31
N THR A 1171 7.73 4.39 21.71
CA THR A 1171 6.71 4.12 20.68
C THR A 1171 5.29 4.50 21.14
N GLY A 1172 4.96 4.31 22.43
CA GLY A 1172 3.67 4.73 23.00
C GLY A 1172 3.43 6.24 22.92
N LEU A 1173 4.47 7.06 22.98
CA LEU A 1173 4.36 8.52 22.83
C LEU A 1173 4.04 8.92 21.39
N PHE A 1174 4.62 8.22 20.41
CA PHE A 1174 4.31 8.43 18.99
C PHE A 1174 2.88 8.00 18.66
N ILE A 1175 2.40 6.89 19.24
CA ILE A 1175 0.99 6.46 19.12
C ILE A 1175 0.07 7.55 19.68
N TYR A 1176 0.40 8.15 20.82
CA TYR A 1176 -0.39 9.26 21.38
C TYR A 1176 -0.34 10.53 20.50
N GLY A 1177 0.82 10.86 19.93
CA GLY A 1177 0.94 11.95 18.95
C GLY A 1177 0.08 11.70 17.70
N TYR A 1178 0.01 10.44 17.24
CA TYR A 1178 -0.88 10.05 16.16
C TYR A 1178 -2.36 10.17 16.54
N CYS A 1179 -2.73 9.97 17.81
CA CYS A 1179 -4.10 10.21 18.28
C CYS A 1179 -4.53 11.67 18.05
N LEU A 1180 -3.64 12.65 18.25
CA LEU A 1180 -3.92 14.06 17.96
C LEU A 1180 -4.16 14.28 16.46
N TYR A 1181 -3.31 13.72 15.61
CA TYR A 1181 -3.48 13.79 14.16
C TYR A 1181 -4.79 13.13 13.72
N TYR A 1182 -5.08 11.92 14.20
CA TYR A 1182 -6.29 11.18 13.87
C TYR A 1182 -7.54 11.96 14.27
N TYR A 1183 -7.57 12.51 15.50
CA TYR A 1183 -8.72 13.24 16.01
C TYR A 1183 -9.04 14.50 15.20
N TYR A 1184 -8.03 15.32 14.89
CA TYR A 1184 -8.25 16.61 14.22
C TYR A 1184 -8.25 16.56 12.69
N ALA A 1185 -7.44 15.69 12.09
CA ALA A 1185 -7.23 15.68 10.64
C ALA A 1185 -7.99 14.57 9.92
N ARG A 1186 -8.46 13.54 10.64
CA ARG A 1186 -9.05 12.34 10.01
C ARG A 1186 -10.41 11.93 10.53
N SER A 1187 -10.73 12.23 11.78
CA SER A 1187 -12.04 11.92 12.34
C SER A 1187 -12.95 13.14 12.34
N ASP A 1188 -14.22 12.92 12.05
CA ASP A 1188 -15.28 13.93 12.20
C ASP A 1188 -15.83 14.01 13.65
N MET A 1189 -15.05 13.49 14.62
CA MET A 1189 -15.42 13.47 16.03
C MET A 1189 -15.39 14.87 16.63
N THR A 1190 -16.47 15.27 17.32
CA THR A 1190 -16.58 16.59 17.93
C THR A 1190 -17.22 16.52 19.32
N GLY A 1191 -17.12 17.59 20.11
CA GLY A 1191 -17.78 17.67 21.42
C GLY A 1191 -16.91 17.18 22.59
N PHE A 1192 -17.21 17.71 23.77
CA PHE A 1192 -16.40 17.53 24.99
C PHE A 1192 -16.41 16.09 25.51
N MET A 1193 -17.57 15.42 25.48
CA MET A 1193 -17.69 14.03 25.92
C MET A 1193 -16.83 13.09 25.05
N GLN A 1194 -16.98 13.16 23.72
CA GLN A 1194 -16.21 12.34 22.78
C GLN A 1194 -14.70 12.64 22.88
N THR A 1195 -14.31 13.92 22.99
CA THR A 1195 -12.90 14.33 23.19
C THR A 1195 -12.32 13.69 24.46
N SER A 1196 -13.05 13.78 25.57
CA SER A 1196 -12.60 13.26 26.87
C SER A 1196 -12.44 11.74 26.82
N PHE A 1197 -13.43 11.02 26.27
CA PHE A 1197 -13.40 9.57 26.14
C PHE A 1197 -12.27 9.08 25.24
N PHE A 1198 -12.11 9.68 24.05
CA PHE A 1198 -11.07 9.33 23.10
C PHE A 1198 -9.67 9.51 23.70
N PHE A 1199 -9.34 10.73 24.15
CA PHE A 1199 -8.02 11.01 24.70
C PHE A 1199 -7.76 10.33 26.05
N GLY A 1200 -8.78 10.18 26.90
CA GLY A 1200 -8.66 9.52 28.19
C GLY A 1200 -8.32 8.03 28.05
N TYR A 1201 -9.13 7.28 27.30
CA TYR A 1201 -8.84 5.86 27.08
C TYR A 1201 -7.58 5.65 26.23
N MET A 1202 -7.32 6.48 25.22
CA MET A 1202 -6.08 6.38 24.43
C MET A 1202 -4.83 6.71 25.23
N ALA A 1203 -4.89 7.64 26.19
CA ALA A 1203 -3.77 7.86 27.11
C ALA A 1203 -3.48 6.61 27.96
N CYS A 1204 -4.51 5.91 28.43
CA CYS A 1204 -4.35 4.65 29.18
C CYS A 1204 -3.75 3.54 28.30
N VAL A 1205 -4.24 3.39 27.06
CA VAL A 1205 -3.72 2.40 26.10
C VAL A 1205 -2.26 2.71 25.75
N CYS A 1206 -1.93 3.97 25.43
CA CYS A 1206 -0.57 4.39 25.12
C CYS A 1206 0.38 4.20 26.32
N TYR A 1207 -0.09 4.47 27.54
CA TYR A 1207 0.65 4.19 28.77
C TYR A 1207 0.89 2.69 28.98
N GLY A 1208 -0.10 1.85 28.69
CA GLY A 1208 0.04 0.40 28.70
C GLY A 1208 1.07 -0.10 27.69
N PHE A 1209 1.02 0.39 26.45
CA PHE A 1209 2.02 0.10 25.42
C PHE A 1209 3.42 0.56 25.82
N PHE A 1210 3.54 1.74 26.46
CA PHE A 1210 4.81 2.24 26.97
C PHE A 1210 5.43 1.29 28.00
N LEU A 1211 4.65 0.81 28.97
CA LEU A 1211 5.14 -0.14 29.98
C LEU A 1211 5.49 -1.50 29.37
N MET A 1212 4.65 -2.00 28.45
CA MET A 1212 4.84 -3.28 27.77
C MET A 1212 6.11 -3.27 26.91
N LEU A 1213 6.21 -2.34 25.96
CA LEU A 1213 7.35 -2.24 25.04
C LEU A 1213 8.63 -1.85 25.77
N GLY A 1214 8.53 -1.00 26.81
CA GLY A 1214 9.65 -0.69 27.69
C GLY A 1214 10.19 -1.91 28.43
N SER A 1215 9.33 -2.81 28.90
CA SER A 1215 9.75 -4.06 29.53
C SER A 1215 10.43 -5.03 28.56
N ILE A 1216 9.98 -5.06 27.32
CA ILE A 1216 10.54 -5.92 26.25
C ILE A 1216 11.91 -5.38 25.82
N GLY A 1217 12.02 -4.08 25.58
CA GLY A 1217 13.29 -3.42 25.29
C GLY A 1217 14.30 -3.60 26.42
N PHE A 1218 13.88 -3.39 27.67
CA PHE A 1218 14.74 -3.61 28.84
C PHE A 1218 15.24 -5.05 28.95
N ARG A 1219 14.36 -6.06 28.78
CA ARG A 1219 14.77 -7.48 28.84
C ARG A 1219 15.71 -7.86 27.69
N ALA A 1220 15.46 -7.34 26.48
CA ALA A 1220 16.33 -7.56 25.33
C ALA A 1220 17.72 -6.95 25.55
N SER A 1221 17.79 -5.71 26.01
CA SER A 1221 19.05 -5.05 26.39
C SER A 1221 19.75 -5.77 27.54
N LEU A 1222 19.04 -6.21 28.59
CA LEU A 1222 19.63 -6.97 29.69
C LEU A 1222 20.23 -8.29 29.20
N PHE A 1223 19.56 -9.00 28.29
CA PHE A 1223 20.09 -10.22 27.68
C PHE A 1223 21.36 -9.93 26.87
N PHE A 1224 21.33 -8.89 26.03
CA PHE A 1224 22.46 -8.46 25.22
C PHE A 1224 23.67 -8.06 26.09
N VAL A 1225 23.47 -7.20 27.08
CA VAL A 1225 24.52 -6.75 28.01
C VAL A 1225 25.12 -7.94 28.76
N ARG A 1226 24.31 -8.87 29.28
CA ARG A 1226 24.85 -10.08 29.91
C ARG A 1226 25.63 -10.96 28.93
N HIS A 1227 25.23 -11.02 27.66
CA HIS A 1227 25.93 -11.79 26.65
C HIS A 1227 27.33 -11.22 26.34
N ILE A 1228 27.43 -9.91 26.07
CA ILE A 1228 28.71 -9.26 25.72
C ILE A 1228 29.71 -9.25 26.88
N TYR A 1229 29.25 -9.08 28.13
CA TYR A 1229 30.15 -9.08 29.30
C TYR A 1229 30.46 -10.48 29.81
N ARG A 1230 29.66 -11.50 29.46
CA ARG A 1230 30.02 -12.90 29.74
C ARG A 1230 31.09 -13.44 28.79
N SER A 1231 31.21 -12.89 27.58
CA SER A 1231 32.29 -13.23 26.66
C SER A 1231 33.64 -12.63 27.05
N ILE A 1232 33.66 -11.64 27.95
CA ILE A 1232 34.91 -11.15 28.54
C ILE A 1232 35.34 -12.16 29.63
N LYS A 1233 36.55 -12.69 29.51
CA LYS A 1233 37.19 -13.42 30.62
C LYS A 1233 37.60 -12.38 31.67
N CYS A 1234 36.74 -12.12 32.63
CA CYS A 1234 37.15 -11.40 33.84
C CYS A 1234 37.73 -12.43 34.82
N GLU A 1235 39.00 -12.30 35.18
CA GLU A 1235 39.62 -13.01 36.31
C GLU A 1235 39.04 -12.57 37.66
#